data_AF-A0AA36AF41-F1
#
_entry.id   AF-A0AA36AF41-F1
#
_cell.length_a   1.000
_cell.length_b   1.000
_cell.length_c   1.000
_cell.angle_alpha   90.00
_cell.angle_beta   90.00
_cell.angle_gamma   90.00
#
_symmetry.space_group_name_H-M   'P 1'
#
loop_
_entity.id
_entity.type
_entity.pdbx_description
1 polymer ?
#
loop_
_entity_poly.entity_id
_entity_poly.type
_entity_poly.pdbx_seq_one_letter_code
_entity_poly.pdbx_strand_id
1 'polypeptide(L)'
;MAAWSDPSLTVLDSPLSQLNSDGRRTYTGDSSVISDVDGCSYEEDLVSHINSITDSNNHLMTKYKWCLNYQEAAVYLQEGENNDKYDTHPSNYDALPAYQVAHNYWFHILDLFASILLLSLALCESPAVTNMALPVGVHSSLELFCLLILALILGIRLKCTFIVILSEHFKVISKNTVVMLVEAFVMICRQKNHLRVTRAVRPFFLMDSYYCKGVRRFTRQIFQSLRPIFDMLLLLLFFMLIFSILGFYLFSDINDYTYFSTIQDSFVSLFVLLTTANYPDVMMPAYNESRFYVAFFIIYLSLELFFLMNLLLAVVYDKFSSLEKEKLRKLFFHKRLGCRYAFQLLVSRQHPATIQLKHFQGMMQYLRPKMSRKDVYLTFKSMNVLSTGSLSLTEFFTVYGCSKLKWKPKNVSTIWSEDFRYPFNLIFRVLHRIVTHKCFEYYIYLTIASNFTWIVIETVQMSATGVTVFFIYIYVIEACLKILGKGPREYFTTGWDLFDFFVTLVSIIGLLGEIVNHNFYYIMVLRPFRLLRLFKINRRYRDVLGTFFVIFSRLVSIALTIMMLYYFFGIIGMELIGDVDLTNCCKNTSVEDFYREDNSTSIQGFYYLNNFQNILYSGVTLFELTVVNNWFIIMEGYANAVSEWLRLYFMLFYIVSMVVMNIVVAFVLDAFLFRIQYKRTMNCKDIEDESIQQIDIPLSAEELQMCEQEAMPLTPLYLGDQSNTNTKVIYQGERHKNREDFSLQMYQDEVKVWLEEEVQEHMHAINYMKNLQQRNRDNSANLEDFSVNDSDTRHLTLTL
;
A
#
# COMPACT_ATOMS: atom_id res chain seq x y z
N MET A 1 26.85 8.37 14.86
CA MET A 1 27.40 8.67 13.52
C MET A 1 28.83 9.20 13.69
N ALA A 2 29.80 8.29 13.74
CA ALA A 2 31.24 8.48 13.57
C ALA A 2 31.90 7.12 13.85
N ALA A 3 33.03 6.83 13.19
CA ALA A 3 33.80 5.57 13.22
C ALA A 3 33.32 4.45 12.29
N TRP A 4 33.51 4.64 10.98
CA TRP A 4 33.92 3.55 10.06
C TRP A 4 34.88 4.16 9.04
N SER A 5 36.18 3.98 9.27
CA SER A 5 37.26 4.28 8.33
C SER A 5 38.21 3.09 8.36
N ASP A 6 38.00 2.13 7.46
CA ASP A 6 39.00 1.13 7.10
C ASP A 6 39.22 1.18 5.58
N PRO A 7 40.41 1.57 5.11
CA PRO A 7 40.74 1.61 3.69
C PRO A 7 41.55 0.37 3.32
N SER A 8 40.90 -0.75 3.00
CA SER A 8 41.57 -1.86 2.31
C SER A 8 40.57 -2.80 1.63
N LEU A 9 39.96 -2.34 0.55
CA LEU A 9 39.32 -3.22 -0.44
C LEU A 9 39.84 -2.81 -1.82
N THR A 10 40.96 -3.42 -2.18
CA THR A 10 41.48 -3.45 -3.55
C THR A 10 40.44 -4.13 -4.44
N VAL A 11 39.99 -3.39 -5.44
CA VAL A 11 39.09 -3.86 -6.49
C VAL A 11 39.81 -4.97 -7.27
N LEU A 12 39.36 -6.21 -7.11
CA LEU A 12 39.71 -7.33 -7.96
C LEU A 12 38.59 -7.52 -8.99
N ASP A 13 38.97 -7.47 -10.26
CA ASP A 13 38.13 -7.58 -11.44
C ASP A 13 37.08 -8.70 -11.35
N SER A 14 35.84 -8.37 -11.69
CA SER A 14 34.76 -9.33 -11.92
C SER A 14 34.85 -9.92 -13.34
N PRO A 15 34.73 -11.25 -13.52
CA PRO A 15 34.82 -11.86 -14.84
C PRO A 15 33.41 -12.05 -15.43
N LEU A 16 32.86 -11.01 -16.06
CA LEU A 16 31.64 -11.13 -16.88
C LEU A 16 31.69 -10.26 -18.15
N SER A 17 32.89 -9.84 -18.56
CA SER A 17 33.14 -9.02 -19.75
C SER A 17 33.67 -9.82 -20.95
N GLN A 18 33.21 -11.05 -21.17
CA GLN A 18 33.54 -11.82 -22.37
C GLN A 18 32.31 -12.53 -22.93
N LEU A 19 31.58 -11.81 -23.77
CA LEU A 19 30.85 -12.34 -24.93
C LEU A 19 30.37 -11.12 -25.75
N ASN A 20 31.29 -10.61 -26.57
CA ASN A 20 31.04 -9.98 -27.87
C ASN A 20 32.38 -9.49 -28.41
N SER A 21 33.15 -10.43 -28.96
CA SER A 21 34.26 -10.14 -29.87
C SER A 21 33.79 -10.46 -31.28
N ASP A 22 33.44 -9.43 -32.06
CA ASP A 22 34.02 -9.23 -33.38
C ASP A 22 33.57 -7.90 -34.01
N GLY A 23 34.56 -7.15 -34.51
CA GLY A 23 34.36 -5.87 -35.19
C GLY A 23 35.38 -4.80 -34.81
N ARG A 24 36.64 -4.98 -35.24
CA ARG A 24 37.69 -3.95 -35.19
C ARG A 24 37.19 -2.60 -35.72
N ARG A 25 37.58 -1.49 -35.06
CA ARG A 25 38.23 -0.35 -35.73
C ARG A 25 39.08 0.47 -34.76
N THR A 26 40.18 0.94 -35.31
CA THR A 26 41.39 1.53 -34.75
C THR A 26 41.26 3.02 -34.41
N TYR A 27 42.06 3.43 -33.41
CA TYR A 27 42.59 4.76 -33.01
C TYR A 27 42.24 6.02 -33.81
N THR A 28 41.95 7.12 -33.09
CA THR A 28 42.85 8.29 -32.90
C THR A 28 42.49 9.00 -31.58
N GLY A 29 43.50 9.50 -30.86
CA GLY A 29 43.29 10.31 -29.67
C GLY A 29 42.93 11.74 -30.04
N ASP A 30 42.30 12.46 -29.11
CA ASP A 30 42.64 13.87 -28.89
C ASP A 30 42.16 14.35 -27.52
N SER A 31 43.05 15.10 -26.90
CA SER A 31 42.87 15.91 -25.71
C SER A 31 42.37 17.29 -26.11
N SER A 32 41.17 17.69 -25.71
CA SER A 32 40.82 19.11 -25.62
C SER A 32 39.64 19.35 -24.68
N VAL A 33 39.91 20.21 -23.71
CA VAL A 33 38.96 21.06 -22.98
C VAL A 33 38.11 21.85 -24.00
N ILE A 34 36.81 22.01 -23.77
CA ILE A 34 36.02 23.26 -23.95
C ILE A 34 34.51 22.98 -23.78
N SER A 35 33.86 24.01 -23.24
CA SER A 35 32.47 24.23 -22.88
C SER A 35 31.48 24.08 -24.05
N ASP A 36 30.25 23.66 -23.73
CA ASP A 36 28.99 24.33 -24.07
C ASP A 36 27.83 23.34 -23.89
N VAL A 37 26.91 23.71 -22.99
CA VAL A 37 25.73 22.92 -22.62
C VAL A 37 24.52 23.61 -23.22
N ASP A 38 24.14 23.21 -24.42
CA ASP A 38 22.79 23.41 -24.95
C ASP A 38 22.04 22.07 -25.05
N GLY A 39 20.75 22.13 -24.76
CA GLY A 39 19.86 21.03 -24.36
C GLY A 39 19.70 19.88 -25.35
N CYS A 40 19.35 18.70 -24.81
CA CYS A 40 18.73 17.59 -25.56
C CYS A 40 17.27 18.01 -25.90
N SER A 41 17.07 18.94 -26.83
CA SER A 41 15.75 19.30 -27.39
C SER A 41 15.89 19.76 -28.84
N TYR A 42 15.76 18.88 -29.82
CA TYR A 42 15.33 19.22 -31.20
C TYR A 42 14.82 17.95 -31.89
N GLU A 43 13.50 17.83 -32.00
CA GLU A 43 12.86 17.28 -33.20
C GLU A 43 12.89 18.38 -34.27
N GLU A 44 13.06 17.98 -35.54
CA GLU A 44 13.08 18.80 -36.75
C GLU A 44 14.31 19.69 -36.97
N ASP A 45 15.33 19.12 -37.64
CA ASP A 45 15.90 19.70 -38.87
C ASP A 45 17.03 18.81 -39.38
N LEU A 46 16.73 17.95 -40.36
CA LEU A 46 17.72 17.07 -40.97
C LEU A 46 17.61 17.07 -42.51
N VAL A 47 17.90 18.19 -43.17
CA VAL A 47 18.43 18.16 -44.55
C VAL A 47 19.38 19.34 -44.80
N SER A 48 20.60 18.99 -45.21
CA SER A 48 21.62 19.79 -45.91
C SER A 48 22.56 20.67 -45.08
N HIS A 49 23.76 20.15 -44.81
CA HIS A 49 24.97 20.60 -45.52
C HIS A 49 26.13 19.65 -45.22
N ILE A 50 26.58 18.97 -46.27
CA ILE A 50 27.55 17.88 -46.25
C ILE A 50 28.98 18.46 -46.39
N ASN A 51 29.91 17.97 -45.57
CA ASN A 51 31.39 18.05 -45.68
C ASN A 51 32.21 18.93 -44.70
N SER A 52 31.82 19.01 -43.42
CA SER A 52 32.74 19.27 -42.29
C SER A 52 32.51 18.34 -41.07
N ILE A 53 31.88 17.18 -41.28
CA ILE A 53 31.03 16.50 -40.28
C ILE A 53 31.58 15.15 -39.76
N THR A 54 32.90 14.97 -39.61
CA THR A 54 33.41 13.70 -39.02
C THR A 54 33.61 13.79 -37.51
N ASP A 55 34.12 14.90 -36.98
CA ASP A 55 34.30 15.05 -35.52
C ASP A 55 33.04 15.53 -34.79
N SER A 56 32.24 16.38 -35.43
CA SER A 56 30.95 16.82 -34.88
C SER A 56 29.95 15.67 -34.76
N ASN A 57 29.93 14.74 -35.73
CA ASN A 57 29.08 13.54 -35.66
C ASN A 57 29.48 12.58 -34.54
N ASN A 58 30.78 12.38 -34.30
CA ASN A 58 31.25 11.53 -33.20
C ASN A 58 30.91 12.13 -31.83
N HIS A 59 31.04 13.45 -31.68
CA HIS A 59 30.62 14.16 -30.47
C HIS A 59 29.09 14.09 -30.25
N LEU A 60 28.30 14.26 -31.31
CA LEU A 60 26.84 14.17 -31.24
C LEU A 60 26.38 12.75 -30.87
N MET A 61 26.99 11.73 -31.48
CA MET A 61 26.71 10.32 -31.20
C MET A 61 27.07 9.95 -29.76
N THR A 62 28.19 10.47 -29.25
CA THR A 62 28.61 10.26 -27.85
C THR A 62 27.67 10.97 -26.88
N LYS A 63 27.24 12.20 -27.19
CA LYS A 63 26.25 12.95 -26.38
C LYS A 63 24.89 12.23 -26.35
N TYR A 64 24.43 11.72 -27.48
CA TYR A 64 23.20 10.93 -27.59
C TYR A 64 23.27 9.65 -26.75
N LYS A 65 24.39 8.90 -26.84
CA LYS A 65 24.62 7.70 -26.02
C LYS A 65 24.57 7.98 -24.52
N TRP A 66 25.11 9.11 -24.07
CA TRP A 66 25.01 9.52 -22.66
C TRP A 66 23.58 9.96 -22.28
N CYS A 67 22.86 10.70 -23.13
CA CYS A 67 21.44 11.03 -22.88
C CYS A 67 20.62 9.72 -22.70
N LEU A 68 20.89 8.67 -23.50
CA LEU A 68 20.27 7.35 -23.33
C LEU A 68 20.67 6.66 -22.02
N ASN A 69 21.96 6.60 -21.68
CA ASN A 69 22.41 6.00 -20.41
C ASN A 69 21.80 6.69 -19.19
N TYR A 70 21.62 8.01 -19.23
CA TYR A 70 20.97 8.76 -18.14
C TYR A 70 19.50 8.40 -18.00
N GLN A 71 18.80 8.26 -19.13
CA GLN A 71 17.41 7.84 -19.14
C GLN A 71 17.26 6.41 -18.62
N GLU A 72 18.10 5.48 -19.06
CA GLU A 72 18.09 4.09 -18.61
C GLU A 72 18.42 3.96 -17.11
N ALA A 73 19.45 4.67 -16.63
CA ALA A 73 19.80 4.71 -15.21
C ALA A 73 18.66 5.29 -14.34
N ALA A 74 17.95 6.31 -14.84
CA ALA A 74 16.78 6.85 -14.16
C ALA A 74 15.63 5.82 -14.11
N VAL A 75 15.43 5.03 -15.16
CA VAL A 75 14.43 3.94 -15.19
C VAL A 75 14.77 2.85 -14.17
N TYR A 76 16.02 2.39 -14.06
CA TYR A 76 16.42 1.40 -13.04
C TYR A 76 16.14 1.87 -11.60
N LEU A 77 16.38 3.16 -11.32
CA LEU A 77 16.05 3.74 -10.02
C LEU A 77 14.53 3.84 -9.80
N GLN A 78 13.75 4.18 -10.84
CA GLN A 78 12.29 4.18 -10.74
C GLN A 78 11.72 2.77 -10.53
N GLU A 79 12.24 1.77 -11.23
CA GLU A 79 11.88 0.36 -11.06
C GLU A 79 12.21 -0.14 -9.64
N GLY A 80 13.39 0.22 -9.12
CA GLY A 80 13.76 -0.08 -7.73
C GLY A 80 12.87 0.63 -6.69
N GLU A 81 12.46 1.86 -6.96
CA GLU A 81 11.51 2.59 -6.10
C GLU A 81 10.11 1.95 -6.12
N ASN A 82 9.64 1.52 -7.30
CA ASN A 82 8.32 0.93 -7.50
C ASN A 82 8.23 -0.56 -7.14
N ASN A 83 9.37 -1.22 -6.92
CA ASN A 83 9.53 -2.66 -6.70
C ASN A 83 9.04 -3.48 -7.91
N ASP A 84 9.47 -3.08 -9.10
CA ASP A 84 9.24 -3.77 -10.36
C ASP A 84 10.44 -4.68 -10.70
N LYS A 85 10.19 -5.84 -11.32
CA LYS A 85 11.28 -6.81 -11.59
C LYS A 85 12.22 -6.28 -12.66
N TYR A 86 13.53 -6.42 -12.44
CA TYR A 86 14.55 -6.01 -13.43
C TYR A 86 14.61 -6.94 -14.65
N ASP A 87 14.09 -8.17 -14.56
CA ASP A 87 14.03 -9.10 -15.70
C ASP A 87 13.15 -8.56 -16.84
N THR A 88 12.25 -7.62 -16.53
CA THR A 88 11.33 -6.98 -17.50
C THR A 88 11.83 -5.62 -17.97
N HIS A 89 13.09 -5.27 -17.68
CA HIS A 89 13.66 -4.00 -18.07
C HIS A 89 13.68 -3.86 -19.61
N PRO A 90 13.27 -2.72 -20.19
CA PRO A 90 13.24 -2.53 -21.63
C PRO A 90 14.68 -2.37 -22.17
N SER A 91 15.33 -3.49 -22.52
CA SER A 91 16.67 -3.47 -23.12
C SER A 91 16.67 -2.98 -24.58
N ASN A 92 15.52 -3.05 -25.27
CA ASN A 92 15.36 -2.58 -26.65
C ASN A 92 14.76 -1.18 -26.67
N TYR A 93 15.37 -0.26 -27.43
CA TYR A 93 14.90 1.11 -27.57
C TYR A 93 13.46 1.22 -28.11
N ASP A 94 12.99 0.24 -28.90
CA ASP A 94 11.60 0.18 -29.39
C ASP A 94 10.55 -0.09 -28.29
N ALA A 95 10.97 -0.66 -27.15
CA ALA A 95 10.10 -0.95 -26.01
C ALA A 95 9.99 0.24 -25.03
N LEU A 96 10.92 1.19 -25.09
CA LEU A 96 10.99 2.33 -24.18
C LEU A 96 9.78 3.29 -24.31
N PRO A 97 9.28 3.65 -25.52
CA PRO A 97 8.06 4.44 -25.65
C PRO A 97 6.84 3.72 -25.08
N ALA A 98 6.74 2.40 -25.29
CA ALA A 98 5.64 1.61 -24.75
C ALA A 98 5.69 1.57 -23.21
N TYR A 99 6.88 1.46 -22.64
CA TYR A 99 7.10 1.56 -21.19
C TYR A 99 6.66 2.92 -20.64
N GLN A 100 7.03 4.03 -21.30
CA GLN A 100 6.65 5.38 -20.90
C GLN A 100 5.13 5.61 -20.99
N VAL A 101 4.47 5.09 -22.02
CA VAL A 101 3.00 5.14 -22.15
C VAL A 101 2.33 4.34 -21.04
N ALA A 102 2.81 3.13 -20.76
CA ALA A 102 2.24 2.26 -19.73
C ALA A 102 2.38 2.83 -18.30
N HIS A 103 3.40 3.64 -18.05
CA HIS A 103 3.66 4.31 -16.76
C HIS A 103 3.13 5.75 -16.71
N ASN A 104 2.34 6.17 -17.72
CA ASN A 104 1.74 7.49 -17.73
C ASN A 104 0.56 7.56 -16.73
N TYR A 105 0.44 8.70 -16.05
CA TYR A 105 -0.63 8.98 -15.09
C TYR A 105 -2.04 8.78 -15.68
N TRP A 106 -2.28 9.24 -16.91
CA TRP A 106 -3.56 9.07 -17.60
C TRP A 106 -3.95 7.60 -17.80
N PHE A 107 -2.97 6.75 -18.08
CA PHE A 107 -3.18 5.32 -18.28
C PHE A 107 -3.59 4.63 -16.97
N HIS A 108 -2.97 5.03 -15.86
CA HIS A 108 -3.35 4.56 -14.53
C HIS A 108 -4.75 5.03 -14.09
N ILE A 109 -5.16 6.26 -14.44
CA ILE A 109 -6.53 6.73 -14.18
C ILE A 109 -7.54 5.94 -15.01
N LEU A 110 -7.26 5.72 -16.29
CA LEU A 110 -8.16 5.00 -17.19
C LEU A 110 -8.42 3.56 -16.69
N ASP A 111 -7.36 2.86 -16.27
CA ASP A 111 -7.41 1.52 -15.67
C ASP A 111 -8.29 1.50 -14.40
N LEU A 112 -8.05 2.45 -13.50
CA LEU A 112 -8.81 2.58 -12.26
C LEU A 112 -10.28 2.91 -12.52
N PHE A 113 -10.55 3.84 -13.45
CA PHE A 113 -11.90 4.24 -13.81
C PHE A 113 -12.68 3.09 -14.43
N ALA A 114 -12.11 2.38 -15.39
CA ALA A 114 -12.75 1.21 -16.01
C ALA A 114 -13.02 0.11 -14.98
N SER A 115 -12.09 -0.15 -14.06
CA SER A 115 -12.25 -1.13 -12.99
C SER A 115 -13.36 -0.74 -12.01
N ILE A 116 -13.39 0.50 -11.52
CA ILE A 116 -14.43 0.98 -10.60
C ILE A 116 -15.81 0.96 -11.29
N LEU A 117 -15.88 1.41 -12.55
CA LEU A 117 -17.11 1.40 -13.32
C LEU A 117 -17.63 -0.05 -13.48
N LEU A 118 -16.77 -1.00 -13.83
CA LEU A 118 -17.12 -2.40 -13.96
C LEU A 118 -17.65 -3.03 -12.65
N LEU A 119 -17.09 -2.66 -11.49
CA LEU A 119 -17.60 -3.10 -10.19
C LEU A 119 -18.95 -2.46 -9.88
N SER A 120 -19.12 -1.16 -10.16
CA SER A 120 -20.35 -0.41 -9.90
C SER A 120 -21.54 -0.89 -10.72
N LEU A 121 -21.31 -1.53 -11.89
CA LEU A 121 -22.39 -2.13 -12.70
C LEU A 121 -23.22 -3.16 -11.93
N ALA A 122 -22.66 -3.80 -10.88
CA ALA A 122 -23.43 -4.69 -10.01
C ALA A 122 -24.59 -4.00 -9.26
N LEU A 123 -24.60 -2.66 -9.17
CA LEU A 123 -25.73 -1.90 -8.61
C LEU A 123 -26.90 -1.79 -9.60
N CYS A 124 -26.61 -1.82 -10.90
CA CYS A 124 -27.58 -1.57 -11.98
C CYS A 124 -28.05 -2.84 -12.70
N GLU A 125 -27.24 -3.89 -12.67
CA GLU A 125 -27.54 -5.20 -13.24
C GLU A 125 -28.55 -5.95 -12.38
N SER A 126 -29.33 -6.85 -12.97
CA SER A 126 -30.22 -7.70 -12.17
C SER A 126 -29.40 -8.68 -11.30
N PRO A 127 -29.75 -8.83 -10.01
CA PRO A 127 -30.81 -8.11 -9.32
C PRO A 127 -30.34 -6.71 -8.87
N ALA A 128 -31.09 -5.69 -9.31
CA ALA A 128 -30.66 -4.30 -9.30
C ALA A 128 -31.26 -3.54 -8.13
N VAL A 129 -30.49 -2.59 -7.58
CA VAL A 129 -30.98 -1.69 -6.53
C VAL A 129 -32.17 -0.91 -7.07
N THR A 130 -33.21 -0.78 -6.24
CA THR A 130 -34.43 -0.02 -6.57
C THR A 130 -34.05 1.38 -7.06
N ASN A 131 -34.65 1.81 -8.18
CA ASN A 131 -34.38 3.06 -8.90
C ASN A 131 -33.06 3.15 -9.71
N MET A 132 -32.17 2.15 -9.68
CA MET A 132 -30.93 2.14 -10.49
C MET A 132 -30.90 1.03 -11.57
N ALA A 133 -32.01 0.32 -11.78
CA ALA A 133 -32.11 -0.75 -12.76
C ALA A 133 -31.93 -0.23 -14.20
N LEU A 134 -30.96 -0.80 -14.93
CA LEU A 134 -30.72 -0.48 -16.33
C LEU A 134 -31.17 -1.63 -17.24
N PRO A 135 -31.75 -1.34 -18.42
CA PRO A 135 -32.12 -2.37 -19.38
C PRO A 135 -30.90 -3.17 -19.86
N VAL A 136 -31.12 -4.44 -20.21
CA VAL A 136 -30.07 -5.43 -20.48
C VAL A 136 -29.04 -4.96 -21.50
N GLY A 137 -29.51 -4.37 -22.61
CA GLY A 137 -28.62 -3.83 -23.63
C GLY A 137 -27.70 -2.71 -23.14
N VAL A 138 -28.18 -1.82 -22.27
CA VAL A 138 -27.41 -0.66 -21.79
C VAL A 138 -26.30 -1.11 -20.85
N HIS A 139 -26.61 -1.86 -19.79
CA HIS A 139 -25.57 -2.29 -18.87
C HIS A 139 -24.58 -3.27 -19.52
N SER A 140 -25.03 -4.13 -20.44
CA SER A 140 -24.13 -5.04 -21.17
C SER A 140 -23.21 -4.28 -22.16
N SER A 141 -23.69 -3.18 -22.75
CA SER A 141 -22.84 -2.32 -23.61
C SER A 141 -21.77 -1.59 -22.80
N LEU A 142 -22.11 -1.11 -21.59
CA LEU A 142 -21.15 -0.52 -20.66
C LEU A 142 -20.12 -1.55 -20.18
N GLU A 143 -20.56 -2.77 -19.86
CA GLU A 143 -19.67 -3.88 -19.50
C GLU A 143 -18.68 -4.18 -20.64
N LEU A 144 -19.17 -4.33 -21.88
CA LEU A 144 -18.33 -4.57 -23.05
C LEU A 144 -17.31 -3.45 -23.27
N PHE A 145 -17.74 -2.19 -23.12
CA PHE A 145 -16.87 -1.03 -23.25
C PHE A 145 -15.74 -1.03 -22.20
N CYS A 146 -16.07 -1.28 -20.93
CA CYS A 146 -15.08 -1.40 -19.85
C CYS A 146 -14.09 -2.55 -20.11
N LEU A 147 -14.60 -3.73 -20.49
CA LEU A 147 -13.77 -4.90 -20.76
C LEU A 147 -12.85 -4.69 -21.97
N LEU A 148 -13.30 -3.95 -22.99
CA LEU A 148 -12.48 -3.61 -24.14
C LEU A 148 -11.34 -2.66 -23.77
N ILE A 149 -11.60 -1.65 -22.93
CA ILE A 149 -10.56 -0.78 -22.37
C ILE A 149 -9.54 -1.61 -21.58
N LEU A 150 -10.00 -2.49 -20.69
CA LEU A 150 -9.12 -3.35 -19.88
C LEU A 150 -8.32 -4.32 -20.76
N ALA A 151 -8.91 -4.86 -21.83
CA ALA A 151 -8.22 -5.72 -22.79
C ALA A 151 -7.12 -4.96 -23.56
N LEU A 152 -7.37 -3.73 -23.98
CA LEU A 152 -6.36 -2.86 -24.62
C LEU A 152 -5.20 -2.54 -23.65
N ILE A 153 -5.54 -2.22 -22.40
CA ILE A 153 -4.56 -1.95 -21.35
C ILE A 153 -3.67 -3.18 -21.12
N LEU A 154 -4.29 -4.35 -21.03
CA LEU A 154 -3.60 -5.63 -20.87
C LEU A 154 -2.70 -5.94 -22.08
N GLY A 155 -3.15 -5.63 -23.29
CA GLY A 155 -2.37 -5.77 -24.53
C GLY A 155 -1.12 -4.89 -24.58
N ILE A 156 -1.20 -3.64 -24.10
CA ILE A 156 -0.03 -2.76 -24.00
C ILE A 156 0.96 -3.30 -22.96
N ARG A 157 0.46 -3.77 -21.81
CA ARG A 157 1.32 -4.41 -20.78
C ARG A 157 2.03 -5.65 -21.32
N LEU A 158 1.38 -6.44 -22.18
CA LEU A 158 1.98 -7.57 -22.89
C LEU A 158 3.05 -7.14 -23.88
N LYS A 159 2.86 -6.02 -24.58
CA LYS A 159 3.87 -5.52 -25.51
C LYS A 159 5.12 -5.03 -24.76
N CYS A 160 4.93 -4.38 -23.61
CA CYS A 160 6.04 -3.92 -22.77
C CYS A 160 6.78 -5.08 -22.09
N THR A 161 6.04 -6.09 -21.62
CA THR A 161 6.61 -7.26 -20.95
C THR A 161 6.91 -8.33 -21.99
N PHE A 162 8.17 -8.47 -22.42
CA PHE A 162 8.55 -9.47 -23.41
C PHE A 162 7.92 -10.84 -23.09
N ILE A 163 7.31 -11.48 -24.10
CA ILE A 163 6.41 -12.65 -24.03
C ILE A 163 6.97 -13.83 -23.19
N VAL A 164 8.28 -13.87 -22.97
CA VAL A 164 9.02 -14.96 -22.34
C VAL A 164 8.80 -15.08 -20.83
N ILE A 165 8.37 -14.03 -20.12
CA ILE A 165 8.17 -14.07 -18.64
C ILE A 165 6.71 -13.77 -18.26
N LEU A 166 5.77 -14.54 -18.83
CA LEU A 166 4.36 -14.42 -18.48
C LEU A 166 4.09 -15.04 -17.10
N SER A 167 4.03 -14.20 -16.07
CA SER A 167 3.62 -14.59 -14.71
C SER A 167 2.28 -15.32 -14.73
N GLU A 168 2.11 -16.36 -13.90
CA GLU A 168 0.85 -17.10 -13.77
C GLU A 168 -0.34 -16.19 -13.49
N HIS A 169 -0.13 -15.13 -12.72
CA HIS A 169 -1.12 -14.09 -12.44
C HIS A 169 -1.68 -13.44 -13.71
N PHE A 170 -0.81 -13.17 -14.69
CA PHE A 170 -1.22 -12.57 -15.96
C PHE A 170 -2.05 -13.54 -16.80
N LYS A 171 -1.72 -14.84 -16.75
CA LYS A 171 -2.50 -15.90 -17.43
C LYS A 171 -3.92 -16.00 -16.88
N VAL A 172 -4.10 -15.82 -15.56
CA VAL A 172 -5.43 -15.82 -14.93
C VAL A 172 -6.26 -14.61 -15.38
N ILE A 173 -5.68 -13.41 -15.36
CA ILE A 173 -6.40 -12.19 -15.77
C ILE A 173 -6.80 -12.26 -17.23
N SER A 174 -5.88 -12.60 -18.13
CA SER A 174 -6.18 -12.72 -19.56
C SER A 174 -7.30 -13.72 -19.84
N LYS A 175 -7.28 -14.90 -19.20
CA LYS A 175 -8.38 -15.88 -19.30
C LYS A 175 -9.70 -15.30 -18.81
N ASN A 176 -9.71 -14.65 -17.64
CA ASN A 176 -10.92 -14.06 -17.06
C ASN A 176 -11.51 -12.96 -17.95
N THR A 177 -10.67 -12.07 -18.50
CA THR A 177 -11.13 -11.02 -19.43
C THR A 177 -11.77 -11.62 -20.68
N VAL A 178 -11.19 -12.69 -21.24
CA VAL A 178 -11.76 -13.37 -22.42
C VAL A 178 -13.11 -14.00 -22.09
N VAL A 179 -13.22 -14.70 -20.95
CA VAL A 179 -14.49 -15.32 -20.53
C VAL A 179 -15.59 -14.25 -20.36
N MET A 180 -15.30 -13.16 -19.65
CA MET A 180 -16.26 -12.08 -19.45
C MET A 180 -16.63 -11.35 -20.75
N LEU A 181 -15.69 -11.19 -21.69
CA LEU A 181 -15.98 -10.61 -23.01
C LEU A 181 -16.97 -11.49 -23.80
N VAL A 182 -16.75 -12.81 -23.79
CA VAL A 182 -17.66 -13.76 -24.46
C VAL A 182 -19.04 -13.72 -23.81
N GLU A 183 -19.13 -13.70 -22.49
CA GLU A 183 -20.41 -13.63 -21.77
C GLU A 183 -21.15 -12.32 -22.03
N ALA A 184 -20.46 -11.17 -21.98
CA ALA A 184 -21.05 -9.86 -22.29
C ALA A 184 -21.57 -9.81 -23.73
N PHE A 185 -20.85 -10.40 -24.69
CA PHE A 185 -21.31 -10.52 -26.08
C PHE A 185 -22.56 -11.41 -26.19
N VAL A 186 -22.56 -12.58 -25.55
CA VAL A 186 -23.71 -13.48 -25.51
C VAL A 186 -24.95 -12.81 -24.91
N MET A 187 -24.77 -11.96 -23.88
CA MET A 187 -25.84 -11.18 -23.26
C MET A 187 -26.47 -10.19 -24.24
N ILE A 188 -25.66 -9.45 -24.98
CA ILE A 188 -26.13 -8.51 -26.01
C ILE A 188 -26.92 -9.26 -27.10
N CYS A 189 -26.49 -10.45 -27.50
CA CYS A 189 -27.20 -11.25 -28.48
C CYS A 189 -28.51 -11.83 -27.95
N ARG A 190 -28.54 -12.33 -26.71
CA ARG A 190 -29.71 -13.03 -26.13
C ARG A 190 -30.75 -12.09 -25.52
N GLN A 191 -30.36 -10.86 -25.14
CA GLN A 191 -31.21 -9.88 -24.44
C GLN A 191 -31.91 -10.45 -23.19
N LYS A 192 -31.29 -11.46 -22.55
CA LYS A 192 -31.80 -12.14 -21.36
C LYS A 192 -30.66 -12.41 -20.40
N ASN A 193 -30.89 -12.14 -19.12
CA ASN A 193 -29.94 -12.46 -18.06
C ASN A 193 -29.85 -13.98 -17.88
N HIS A 194 -28.62 -14.49 -17.80
CA HIS A 194 -28.33 -15.85 -17.36
C HIS A 194 -27.54 -15.79 -16.06
N LEU A 195 -27.37 -16.94 -15.41
CA LEU A 195 -26.64 -17.05 -14.15
C LEU A 195 -25.17 -16.68 -14.38
N ARG A 196 -24.70 -15.60 -13.76
CA ARG A 196 -23.39 -14.98 -14.07
C ARG A 196 -22.48 -14.97 -12.85
N VAL A 197 -21.98 -16.15 -12.49
CA VAL A 197 -21.02 -16.34 -11.39
C VAL A 197 -19.68 -15.63 -11.67
N THR A 198 -19.33 -15.43 -12.93
CA THR A 198 -18.10 -14.73 -13.36
C THR A 198 -18.03 -13.28 -12.87
N ARG A 199 -19.17 -12.63 -12.57
CA ARG A 199 -19.19 -11.31 -11.94
C ARG A 199 -18.39 -11.28 -10.65
N ALA A 200 -18.39 -12.36 -9.87
CA ALA A 200 -17.69 -12.45 -8.59
C ALA A 200 -16.17 -12.23 -8.75
N VAL A 201 -15.63 -12.39 -9.96
CA VAL A 201 -14.20 -12.24 -10.29
C VAL A 201 -13.84 -10.81 -10.74
N ARG A 202 -14.81 -9.90 -10.94
CA ARG A 202 -14.55 -8.50 -11.30
C ARG A 202 -13.59 -7.75 -10.35
N PRO A 203 -13.62 -7.94 -9.02
CA PRO A 203 -12.70 -7.26 -8.10
C PRO A 203 -11.21 -7.52 -8.38
N PHE A 204 -10.86 -8.60 -9.07
CA PHE A 204 -9.49 -8.88 -9.47
C PHE A 204 -8.92 -7.81 -10.42
N PHE A 205 -9.74 -7.14 -11.22
CA PHE A 205 -9.30 -6.02 -12.07
C PHE A 205 -8.88 -4.81 -11.24
N LEU A 206 -9.67 -4.46 -10.22
CA LEU A 206 -9.33 -3.39 -9.28
C LEU A 206 -8.04 -3.72 -8.51
N MET A 207 -7.84 -5.00 -8.14
CA MET A 207 -6.61 -5.43 -7.49
C MET A 207 -5.37 -5.25 -8.39
N ASP A 208 -5.49 -5.43 -9.72
CA ASP A 208 -4.35 -5.25 -10.64
C ASP A 208 -4.06 -3.78 -10.99
N SER A 209 -4.95 -2.85 -10.63
CA SER A 209 -4.76 -1.42 -10.85
C SER A 209 -3.54 -0.86 -10.10
N TYR A 210 -2.86 0.13 -10.71
CA TYR A 210 -1.65 0.76 -10.16
C TYR A 210 -1.87 1.38 -8.76
N TYR A 211 -2.97 2.09 -8.54
CA TYR A 211 -3.27 2.74 -7.26
C TYR A 211 -3.62 1.73 -6.14
N CYS A 212 -4.10 0.54 -6.52
CA CYS A 212 -4.48 -0.53 -5.59
C CYS A 212 -3.35 -1.54 -5.34
N LYS A 213 -2.08 -1.17 -5.64
CA LYS A 213 -0.89 -1.97 -5.29
C LYS A 213 -0.87 -2.39 -3.81
N GLY A 214 -1.38 -1.56 -2.89
CA GLY A 214 -1.53 -1.87 -1.47
C GLY A 214 -2.46 -3.06 -1.22
N VAL A 215 -3.66 -3.03 -1.82
CA VAL A 215 -4.66 -4.09 -1.76
C VAL A 215 -4.08 -5.40 -2.29
N ARG A 216 -3.49 -5.39 -3.50
CA ARG A 216 -2.85 -6.58 -4.10
C ARG A 216 -1.77 -7.21 -3.22
N ARG A 217 -0.94 -6.38 -2.59
CA ARG A 217 0.10 -6.84 -1.66
C ARG A 217 -0.54 -7.53 -0.44
N PHE A 218 -1.60 -6.95 0.12
CA PHE A 218 -2.29 -7.49 1.28
C PHE A 218 -3.04 -8.79 0.94
N THR A 219 -3.79 -8.84 -0.16
CA THR A 219 -4.45 -10.07 -0.64
C THR A 219 -3.45 -11.20 -0.86
N ARG A 220 -2.28 -10.92 -1.47
CA ARG A 220 -1.21 -11.92 -1.63
C ARG A 220 -0.68 -12.42 -0.29
N GLN A 221 -0.52 -11.53 0.68
CA GLN A 221 -0.08 -11.91 2.03
C GLN A 221 -1.10 -12.83 2.70
N ILE A 222 -2.42 -12.57 2.56
CA ILE A 222 -3.47 -13.46 3.07
C ILE A 222 -3.30 -14.88 2.49
N PHE A 223 -3.19 -15.01 1.17
CA PHE A 223 -3.02 -16.32 0.53
C PHE A 223 -1.70 -17.01 0.91
N GLN A 224 -0.62 -16.26 1.15
CA GLN A 224 0.65 -16.82 1.61
C GLN A 224 0.60 -17.31 3.06
N SER A 225 -0.16 -16.62 3.92
CA SER A 225 -0.40 -17.02 5.30
C SER A 225 -1.39 -18.18 5.42
N LEU A 226 -2.18 -18.46 4.38
CA LEU A 226 -3.25 -19.46 4.41
C LEU A 226 -2.72 -20.91 4.57
N ARG A 227 -1.51 -21.22 4.07
CA ARG A 227 -0.97 -22.59 4.15
C ARG A 227 -0.83 -23.10 5.60
N PRO A 228 -0.12 -22.43 6.52
CA PRO A 228 -0.06 -22.86 7.93
C PRO A 228 -1.41 -22.82 8.66
N ILE A 229 -2.31 -21.93 8.23
CA ILE A 229 -3.67 -21.81 8.81
C ILE A 229 -4.49 -23.06 8.53
N PHE A 230 -4.35 -23.65 7.34
CA PHE A 230 -5.09 -24.87 7.00
C PHE A 230 -4.74 -26.05 7.91
N ASP A 231 -3.47 -26.20 8.31
CA ASP A 231 -3.05 -27.29 9.21
C ASP A 231 -3.74 -27.16 10.58
N MET A 232 -3.80 -25.93 11.11
CA MET A 232 -4.47 -25.62 12.38
C MET A 232 -6.00 -25.71 12.28
N LEU A 233 -6.58 -25.28 11.15
CA LEU A 233 -8.02 -25.41 10.88
C LEU A 233 -8.44 -26.88 10.80
N LEU A 234 -7.61 -27.73 10.18
CA LEU A 234 -7.87 -29.17 10.12
C LEU A 234 -7.84 -29.80 11.51
N LEU A 235 -6.92 -29.39 12.38
CA LEU A 235 -6.89 -29.82 13.77
C LEU A 235 -8.16 -29.41 14.53
N LEU A 236 -8.62 -28.17 14.34
CA LEU A 236 -9.85 -27.65 14.93
C LEU A 236 -11.08 -28.46 14.49
N LEU A 237 -11.26 -28.66 13.17
CA LEU A 237 -12.38 -29.43 12.62
C LEU A 237 -12.34 -30.90 13.05
N PHE A 238 -11.14 -31.46 13.27
CA PHE A 238 -10.96 -32.81 13.77
C PHE A 238 -11.48 -32.97 15.21
N PHE A 239 -11.11 -32.08 16.13
CA PHE A 239 -11.65 -32.11 17.49
C PHE A 239 -13.15 -31.87 17.51
N MET A 240 -13.64 -30.95 16.67
CA MET A 240 -15.08 -30.65 16.57
C MET A 240 -15.87 -31.87 16.13
N LEU A 241 -15.33 -32.65 15.18
CA LEU A 241 -15.96 -33.89 14.73
C LEU A 241 -15.99 -34.95 15.86
N ILE A 242 -14.94 -35.07 16.66
CA ILE A 242 -14.92 -35.95 17.83
C ILE A 242 -15.99 -35.54 18.85
N PHE A 243 -16.07 -34.25 19.19
CA PHE A 243 -17.06 -33.75 20.13
C PHE A 243 -18.48 -33.83 19.57
N SER A 244 -18.67 -33.71 18.26
CA SER A 244 -19.98 -33.91 17.62
C SER A 244 -20.47 -35.34 17.78
N ILE A 245 -19.59 -36.32 17.52
CA ILE A 245 -19.91 -37.74 17.73
C ILE A 245 -20.19 -38.02 19.21
N LEU A 246 -19.37 -37.48 20.12
CA LEU A 246 -19.56 -37.63 21.56
C LEU A 246 -20.87 -37.00 22.05
N GLY A 247 -21.18 -35.79 21.58
CA GLY A 247 -22.40 -35.07 21.93
C GLY A 247 -23.66 -35.79 21.43
N PHE A 248 -23.61 -36.33 20.21
CA PHE A 248 -24.69 -37.17 19.68
C PHE A 248 -24.96 -38.37 20.61
N TYR A 249 -23.94 -39.16 20.97
CA TYR A 249 -24.13 -40.30 21.87
C TYR A 249 -24.57 -39.91 23.30
N LEU A 250 -24.20 -38.73 23.78
CA LEU A 250 -24.51 -38.30 25.13
C LEU A 250 -25.93 -37.73 25.26
N PHE A 251 -26.44 -37.12 24.18
CA PHE A 251 -27.64 -36.30 24.26
C PHE A 251 -28.76 -36.68 23.28
N SER A 252 -28.56 -37.62 22.35
CA SER A 252 -29.60 -38.03 21.38
C SER A 252 -30.88 -38.51 22.03
N ASP A 253 -30.78 -39.08 23.23
CA ASP A 253 -31.88 -39.73 23.94
C ASP A 253 -32.71 -38.75 24.80
N ILE A 254 -32.31 -37.47 24.86
CA ILE A 254 -33.03 -36.44 25.64
C ILE A 254 -34.24 -35.95 24.84
N ASN A 255 -35.43 -36.05 25.44
CA ASN A 255 -36.67 -35.57 24.84
C ASN A 255 -36.64 -34.03 24.68
N ASP A 256 -37.22 -33.53 23.59
CA ASP A 256 -37.25 -32.11 23.22
C ASP A 256 -35.88 -31.45 22.96
N TYR A 257 -34.81 -32.25 22.81
CA TYR A 257 -33.48 -31.74 22.49
C TYR A 257 -33.13 -31.86 21.00
N THR A 258 -33.42 -30.80 20.25
CA THR A 258 -33.26 -30.78 18.78
C THR A 258 -31.81 -30.64 18.31
N TYR A 259 -30.94 -30.02 19.11
CA TYR A 259 -29.56 -29.67 18.72
C TYR A 259 -28.64 -30.87 18.45
N PHE A 260 -28.86 -32.01 19.11
CA PHE A 260 -28.03 -33.22 19.01
C PHE A 260 -28.80 -34.45 18.51
N SER A 261 -29.89 -34.21 17.77
CA SER A 261 -30.77 -35.27 17.24
C SER A 261 -30.12 -36.10 16.13
N THR A 262 -29.25 -35.48 15.31
CA THR A 262 -28.46 -36.15 14.28
C THR A 262 -26.99 -35.78 14.39
N ILE A 263 -26.10 -36.55 13.76
CA ILE A 263 -24.66 -36.23 13.69
C ILE A 263 -24.43 -34.90 12.94
N GLN A 264 -25.24 -34.63 11.91
CA GLN A 264 -25.18 -33.37 11.15
C GLN A 264 -25.58 -32.19 12.04
N ASP A 265 -26.69 -32.29 12.77
CA ASP A 265 -27.17 -31.22 13.65
C ASP A 265 -26.24 -31.02 14.85
N SER A 266 -25.64 -32.10 15.37
CA SER A 266 -24.60 -32.05 16.40
C SER A 266 -23.38 -31.27 15.91
N PHE A 267 -22.93 -31.54 14.67
CA PHE A 267 -21.80 -30.84 14.07
C PHE A 267 -22.11 -29.36 13.84
N VAL A 268 -23.29 -29.05 13.28
CA VAL A 268 -23.72 -27.66 13.05
C VAL A 268 -23.84 -26.90 14.37
N SER A 269 -24.48 -27.50 15.39
CA SER A 269 -24.67 -26.89 16.71
C SER A 269 -23.35 -26.61 17.41
N LEU A 270 -22.38 -27.53 17.33
CA LEU A 270 -21.04 -27.32 17.87
C LEU A 270 -20.23 -26.31 17.06
N PHE A 271 -20.36 -26.30 15.73
CA PHE A 271 -19.75 -25.27 14.89
C PHE A 271 -20.27 -23.87 15.26
N VAL A 272 -21.57 -23.71 15.52
CA VAL A 272 -22.12 -22.46 16.03
C VAL A 272 -21.63 -22.17 17.45
N LEU A 273 -21.51 -23.18 18.32
CA LEU A 273 -20.99 -23.03 19.68
C LEU A 273 -19.51 -22.63 19.72
N LEU A 274 -18.69 -23.06 18.76
CA LEU A 274 -17.32 -22.61 18.60
C LEU A 274 -17.25 -21.08 18.50
N THR A 275 -18.26 -20.48 17.88
CA THR A 275 -18.39 -19.02 17.73
C THR A 275 -19.06 -18.34 18.94
N THR A 276 -19.53 -19.12 19.92
CA THR A 276 -20.32 -18.70 21.09
C THR A 276 -21.66 -18.05 20.78
N ALA A 277 -22.16 -18.14 19.54
CA ALA A 277 -23.38 -17.44 19.12
C ALA A 277 -24.68 -18.04 19.68
N ASN A 278 -24.70 -19.32 20.05
CA ASN A 278 -25.85 -20.03 20.61
C ASN A 278 -25.65 -20.46 22.07
N TYR A 279 -24.67 -19.88 22.77
CA TYR A 279 -24.48 -20.10 24.21
C TYR A 279 -25.23 -19.02 24.99
N PRO A 280 -26.06 -19.35 26.00
CA PRO A 280 -26.18 -20.65 26.69
C PRO A 280 -27.20 -21.63 26.09
N ASP A 281 -28.00 -21.22 25.10
CA ASP A 281 -29.22 -21.91 24.64
C ASP A 281 -29.00 -23.38 24.22
N VAL A 282 -27.87 -23.68 23.56
CA VAL A 282 -27.53 -25.05 23.15
C VAL A 282 -27.33 -26.01 24.34
N MET A 283 -26.92 -25.50 25.49
CA MET A 283 -26.63 -26.30 26.69
C MET A 283 -27.85 -26.50 27.58
N MET A 284 -28.79 -25.55 27.58
CA MET A 284 -29.85 -25.48 28.60
C MET A 284 -30.72 -26.74 28.71
N PRO A 285 -31.16 -27.39 27.62
CA PRO A 285 -31.97 -28.61 27.73
C PRO A 285 -31.21 -29.77 28.39
N ALA A 286 -29.94 -29.99 28.01
CA ALA A 286 -29.09 -30.98 28.68
C ALA A 286 -28.84 -30.60 30.15
N TYR A 287 -28.58 -29.33 30.44
CA TYR A 287 -28.34 -28.88 31.81
C TYR A 287 -29.57 -29.05 32.73
N ASN A 288 -30.78 -28.97 32.17
CA ASN A 288 -32.02 -29.22 32.90
C ASN A 288 -32.17 -30.69 33.30
N GLU A 289 -31.74 -31.63 32.44
CA GLU A 289 -31.71 -33.07 32.76
C GLU A 289 -30.67 -33.41 33.83
N SER A 290 -29.44 -32.94 33.66
CA SER A 290 -28.37 -33.15 34.62
C SER A 290 -27.38 -32.01 34.62
N ARG A 291 -27.13 -31.47 35.81
CA ARG A 291 -26.13 -30.41 36.02
C ARG A 291 -24.72 -30.83 35.61
N PHE A 292 -24.43 -32.13 35.57
CA PHE A 292 -23.12 -32.65 35.17
C PHE A 292 -22.82 -32.46 33.68
N TYR A 293 -23.84 -32.34 32.83
CA TYR A 293 -23.65 -32.13 31.40
C TYR A 293 -23.00 -30.78 31.05
N VAL A 294 -23.00 -29.82 32.00
CA VAL A 294 -22.21 -28.58 31.88
C VAL A 294 -20.72 -28.87 31.61
N ALA A 295 -20.19 -29.99 32.13
CA ALA A 295 -18.79 -30.35 31.97
C ALA A 295 -18.41 -30.56 30.50
N PHE A 296 -19.32 -31.14 29.69
CA PHE A 296 -19.09 -31.33 28.26
C PHE A 296 -18.85 -29.98 27.56
N PHE A 297 -19.76 -29.01 27.76
CA PHE A 297 -19.68 -27.70 27.13
C PHE A 297 -18.50 -26.87 27.64
N ILE A 298 -18.18 -26.94 28.94
CA ILE A 298 -17.00 -26.25 29.51
C ILE A 298 -15.70 -26.81 28.92
N ILE A 299 -15.58 -28.15 28.82
CA ILE A 299 -14.39 -28.79 28.24
C ILE A 299 -14.26 -28.42 26.77
N TYR A 300 -15.36 -28.48 26.01
CA TYR A 300 -15.40 -28.08 24.60
C TYR A 300 -14.94 -26.63 24.40
N LEU A 301 -15.53 -25.67 25.12
CA LEU A 301 -15.15 -24.26 25.00
C LEU A 301 -13.71 -23.99 25.49
N SER A 302 -13.24 -24.71 26.51
CA SER A 302 -11.86 -24.57 26.98
C SER A 302 -10.85 -25.04 25.94
N LEU A 303 -11.12 -26.18 25.30
CA LEU A 303 -10.22 -26.78 24.33
C LEU A 303 -10.32 -26.08 22.96
N GLU A 304 -11.52 -25.90 22.42
CA GLU A 304 -11.67 -25.39 21.06
C GLU A 304 -11.61 -23.87 20.99
N LEU A 305 -12.40 -23.17 21.79
CA LEU A 305 -12.44 -21.71 21.75
C LEU A 305 -11.19 -21.09 22.40
N PHE A 306 -10.91 -21.40 23.68
CA PHE A 306 -9.84 -20.69 24.38
C PHE A 306 -8.44 -21.17 24.02
N PHE A 307 -8.27 -22.46 23.71
CA PHE A 307 -6.96 -22.99 23.35
C PHE A 307 -6.76 -22.99 21.82
N LEU A 308 -7.54 -23.74 21.04
CA LEU A 308 -7.28 -23.89 19.60
C LEU A 308 -7.49 -22.60 18.79
N MET A 309 -8.60 -21.85 18.99
CA MET A 309 -8.84 -20.61 18.22
C MET A 309 -7.82 -19.51 18.53
N ASN A 310 -7.39 -19.38 19.78
CA ASN A 310 -6.34 -18.42 20.16
C ASN A 310 -4.95 -18.85 19.68
N LEU A 311 -4.66 -20.17 19.67
CA LEU A 311 -3.44 -20.70 19.09
C LEU A 311 -3.39 -20.43 17.57
N LEU A 312 -4.53 -20.58 16.88
CA LEU A 312 -4.65 -20.21 15.47
C LEU A 312 -4.29 -18.73 15.25
N LEU A 313 -4.84 -17.80 16.05
CA LEU A 313 -4.49 -16.39 15.97
C LEU A 313 -2.99 -16.13 16.18
N ALA A 314 -2.36 -16.82 17.13
CA ALA A 314 -0.93 -16.70 17.40
C ALA A 314 -0.07 -17.18 16.23
N VAL A 315 -0.39 -18.34 15.64
CA VAL A 315 0.32 -18.88 14.46
C VAL A 315 0.16 -17.94 13.26
N VAL A 316 -1.03 -17.38 13.05
CA VAL A 316 -1.30 -16.38 12.02
C VAL A 316 -0.42 -15.15 12.21
N TYR A 317 -0.36 -14.61 13.43
CA TYR A 317 0.44 -13.44 13.73
C TYR A 317 1.93 -13.66 13.50
N ASP A 318 2.49 -14.77 14.00
CA ASP A 318 3.91 -15.10 13.84
C ASP A 318 4.29 -15.26 12.36
N LYS A 319 3.46 -15.97 11.59
CA LYS A 319 3.70 -16.14 10.16
C LYS A 319 3.57 -14.81 9.41
N PHE A 320 2.57 -14.00 9.73
CA PHE A 320 2.35 -12.69 9.13
C PHE A 320 3.52 -11.74 9.40
N SER A 321 3.95 -11.62 10.65
CA SER A 321 5.07 -10.74 11.03
C SER A 321 6.38 -11.19 10.37
N SER A 322 6.64 -12.50 10.31
CA SER A 322 7.78 -13.07 9.61
C SER A 322 7.78 -12.74 8.10
N LEU A 323 6.62 -12.83 7.44
CA LEU A 323 6.46 -12.46 6.02
C LEU A 323 6.67 -10.95 5.79
N GLU A 324 6.23 -10.09 6.72
CA GLU A 324 6.49 -8.66 6.64
C GLU A 324 7.98 -8.32 6.72
N LYS A 325 8.69 -8.96 7.66
CA LYS A 325 10.13 -8.79 7.84
C LYS A 325 10.91 -9.27 6.61
N GLU A 326 10.60 -10.45 6.09
CA GLU A 326 11.24 -10.98 4.87
C GLU A 326 10.98 -10.08 3.66
N LYS A 327 9.76 -9.54 3.55
CA LYS A 327 9.42 -8.56 2.51
C LYS A 327 10.24 -7.28 2.64
N LEU A 328 10.42 -6.74 3.85
CA LEU A 328 11.28 -5.58 4.08
C LEU A 328 12.72 -5.85 3.63
N ARG A 329 13.27 -7.02 4.00
CA ARG A 329 14.60 -7.48 3.57
C ARG A 329 14.71 -7.53 2.05
N LYS A 330 13.75 -8.18 1.36
CA LYS A 330 13.72 -8.26 -0.11
C LYS A 330 13.63 -6.89 -0.77
N LEU A 331 12.79 -5.99 -0.25
CA LEU A 331 12.62 -4.63 -0.77
C LEU A 331 13.90 -3.80 -0.61
N PHE A 332 14.59 -3.96 0.53
CA PHE A 332 15.88 -3.33 0.79
C PHE A 332 16.94 -3.74 -0.22
N PHE A 333 17.12 -5.05 -0.45
CA PHE A 333 18.07 -5.54 -1.45
C PHE A 333 17.69 -5.20 -2.88
N HIS A 334 16.40 -5.24 -3.21
CA HIS A 334 15.91 -4.88 -4.52
C HIS A 334 16.29 -3.43 -4.89
N LYS A 335 16.08 -2.48 -3.96
CA LYS A 335 16.51 -1.08 -4.15
C LYS A 335 18.02 -0.94 -4.37
N ARG A 336 18.83 -1.67 -3.57
CA ARG A 336 20.29 -1.69 -3.72
C ARG A 336 20.73 -2.24 -5.07
N LEU A 337 20.05 -3.27 -5.57
CA LEU A 337 20.33 -3.83 -6.88
C LEU A 337 20.05 -2.81 -8.00
N GLY A 338 18.93 -2.07 -7.94
CA GLY A 338 18.66 -0.96 -8.87
C GLY A 338 19.72 0.14 -8.82
N CYS A 339 20.21 0.48 -7.62
CA CYS A 339 21.35 1.40 -7.49
C CYS A 339 22.61 0.85 -8.16
N ARG A 340 22.89 -0.45 -8.06
CA ARG A 340 24.07 -1.05 -8.70
C ARG A 340 23.98 -0.98 -10.23
N TYR A 341 22.83 -1.31 -10.82
CA TYR A 341 22.63 -1.20 -12.26
C TYR A 341 22.75 0.23 -12.75
N ALA A 342 22.09 1.18 -12.08
CA ALA A 342 22.22 2.60 -12.40
C ALA A 342 23.68 3.08 -12.25
N PHE A 343 24.38 2.66 -11.20
CA PHE A 343 25.79 3.01 -10.97
C PHE A 343 26.68 2.53 -12.12
N GLN A 344 26.51 1.29 -12.58
CA GLN A 344 27.28 0.72 -13.69
C GLN A 344 27.12 1.49 -15.00
N LEU A 345 25.94 2.08 -15.25
CA LEU A 345 25.66 2.87 -16.46
C LEU A 345 26.21 4.31 -16.40
N LEU A 346 26.36 4.85 -15.19
CA LEU A 346 26.79 6.24 -14.97
C LEU A 346 28.29 6.41 -14.79
N VAL A 347 28.99 5.30 -14.59
CA VAL A 347 30.44 5.23 -14.44
C VAL A 347 31.12 5.37 -15.81
N SER A 348 32.20 6.16 -15.87
CA SER A 348 33.02 6.29 -17.08
C SER A 348 34.14 5.25 -17.09
N ARG A 349 34.66 4.92 -18.28
CA ARG A 349 35.83 4.03 -18.41
C ARG A 349 37.09 4.56 -17.70
N GLN A 350 37.19 5.88 -17.49
CA GLN A 350 38.32 6.51 -16.82
C GLN A 350 38.22 6.40 -15.29
N HIS A 351 37.01 6.36 -14.74
CA HIS A 351 36.77 6.28 -13.31
C HIS A 351 35.76 5.17 -12.99
N PRO A 352 36.17 3.88 -13.04
CA PRO A 352 35.26 2.74 -12.89
C PRO A 352 34.59 2.64 -11.52
N ALA A 353 35.14 3.32 -10.51
CA ALA A 353 34.71 3.21 -9.11
C ALA A 353 33.91 4.42 -8.60
N THR A 354 33.76 5.49 -9.39
CA THR A 354 33.12 6.73 -8.92
C THR A 354 32.27 7.43 -9.97
N ILE A 355 31.18 8.06 -9.53
CA ILE A 355 30.29 8.88 -10.38
C ILE A 355 30.66 10.35 -10.25
N GLN A 356 30.83 11.02 -11.39
CA GLN A 356 31.05 12.46 -11.46
C GLN A 356 29.74 13.25 -11.41
N LEU A 357 29.80 14.49 -10.90
CA LEU A 357 28.66 15.41 -10.79
C LEU A 357 27.92 15.63 -12.11
N LYS A 358 28.64 15.68 -13.24
CA LYS A 358 28.05 15.80 -14.58
C LYS A 358 27.09 14.66 -14.91
N HIS A 359 27.50 13.42 -14.66
CA HIS A 359 26.68 12.23 -14.93
C HIS A 359 25.51 12.14 -13.96
N PHE A 360 25.73 12.54 -12.69
CA PHE A 360 24.66 12.63 -11.71
C PHE A 360 23.58 13.66 -12.11
N GLN A 361 23.98 14.83 -12.60
CA GLN A 361 23.05 15.85 -13.10
C GLN A 361 22.23 15.35 -14.29
N GLY A 362 22.88 14.68 -15.25
CA GLY A 362 22.21 14.09 -16.42
C GLY A 362 21.14 13.06 -16.02
N MET A 363 21.47 12.18 -15.07
CA MET A 363 20.49 11.24 -14.51
C MET A 363 19.33 11.96 -13.80
N MET A 364 19.63 12.98 -13.00
CA MET A 364 18.62 13.68 -12.20
C MET A 364 17.58 14.41 -13.06
N GLN A 365 17.96 14.86 -14.26
CA GLN A 365 17.05 15.47 -15.23
C GLN A 365 15.89 14.53 -15.61
N TYR A 366 16.15 13.23 -15.74
CA TYR A 366 15.12 12.22 -16.04
C TYR A 366 14.45 11.66 -14.78
N LEU A 367 15.20 11.50 -13.68
CA LEU A 367 14.68 10.95 -12.44
C LEU A 367 13.69 11.91 -11.74
N ARG A 368 14.02 13.21 -11.71
CA ARG A 368 13.23 14.28 -11.07
C ARG A 368 13.33 15.58 -11.91
N PRO A 369 12.58 15.71 -13.02
CA PRO A 369 12.70 16.83 -13.96
C PRO A 369 12.35 18.20 -13.38
N LYS A 370 11.60 18.25 -12.26
CA LYS A 370 11.16 19.49 -11.62
C LYS A 370 12.19 20.08 -10.64
N MET A 371 13.33 19.42 -10.39
CA MET A 371 14.35 19.93 -9.46
C MET A 371 15.18 21.03 -10.11
N SER A 372 15.43 22.10 -9.35
CA SER A 372 16.33 23.15 -9.82
C SER A 372 17.78 22.65 -9.83
N ARG A 373 18.62 23.24 -10.68
CA ARG A 373 20.06 22.91 -10.78
C ARG A 373 20.77 23.00 -9.42
N LYS A 374 20.44 24.02 -8.63
CA LYS A 374 20.93 24.19 -7.25
C LYS A 374 20.53 23.03 -6.35
N ASP A 375 19.28 22.57 -6.42
CA ASP A 375 18.79 21.46 -5.62
C ASP A 375 19.49 20.16 -6.01
N VAL A 376 19.77 19.93 -7.30
CA VAL A 376 20.56 18.80 -7.76
C VAL A 376 21.98 18.83 -7.16
N TYR A 377 22.65 19.98 -7.18
CA TYR A 377 23.97 20.13 -6.55
C TYR A 377 23.93 19.87 -5.04
N LEU A 378 22.93 20.43 -4.34
CA LEU A 378 22.73 20.19 -2.91
C LEU A 378 22.50 18.71 -2.60
N THR A 379 21.73 18.00 -3.42
CA THR A 379 21.56 16.55 -3.26
C THR A 379 22.87 15.78 -3.49
N PHE A 380 23.68 16.16 -4.48
CA PHE A 380 24.99 15.54 -4.69
C PHE A 380 25.91 15.76 -3.49
N LYS A 381 26.01 16.99 -3.00
CA LYS A 381 26.81 17.37 -1.83
C LYS A 381 26.33 16.67 -0.56
N SER A 382 25.02 16.39 -0.44
CA SER A 382 24.45 15.64 0.68
C SER A 382 24.88 14.18 0.76
N MET A 383 25.21 13.57 -0.39
CA MET A 383 25.63 12.17 -0.47
C MET A 383 27.14 11.99 -0.42
N ASN A 384 27.91 12.99 -0.87
CA ASN A 384 29.37 12.96 -0.88
C ASN A 384 29.93 13.20 0.54
N VAL A 385 29.73 12.23 1.42
CA VAL A 385 30.17 12.27 2.83
C VAL A 385 31.71 12.27 2.91
N LEU A 386 32.38 11.60 1.96
CA LEU A 386 33.84 11.54 1.89
C LEU A 386 34.49 12.81 1.30
N SER A 387 33.70 13.78 0.82
CA SER A 387 34.17 15.03 0.22
C SER A 387 35.18 14.86 -0.94
N THR A 388 35.14 13.75 -1.67
CA THR A 388 36.14 13.44 -2.72
C THR A 388 35.88 14.15 -4.06
N GLY A 389 34.68 14.70 -4.25
CA GLY A 389 34.25 15.28 -5.54
C GLY A 389 33.63 14.30 -6.51
N SER A 390 33.46 13.06 -6.08
CA SER A 390 32.79 11.99 -6.82
C SER A 390 32.02 11.08 -5.84
N LEU A 391 31.03 10.33 -6.33
CA LEU A 391 30.24 9.44 -5.49
C LEU A 391 30.71 7.99 -5.66
N SER A 392 31.06 7.35 -4.54
CA SER A 392 31.28 5.90 -4.48
C SER A 392 29.95 5.12 -4.51
N LEU A 393 30.01 3.81 -4.76
CA LEU A 393 28.82 2.96 -4.74
C LEU A 393 28.10 2.96 -3.38
N THR A 394 28.86 3.00 -2.28
CA THR A 394 28.32 3.01 -0.92
C THR A 394 27.57 4.30 -0.61
N GLU A 395 28.10 5.44 -1.06
CA GLU A 395 27.42 6.74 -0.97
C GLU A 395 26.19 6.78 -1.89
N PHE A 396 26.29 6.22 -3.10
CA PHE A 396 25.20 6.20 -4.07
C PHE A 396 23.97 5.41 -3.61
N PHE A 397 24.11 4.42 -2.71
CA PHE A 397 22.95 3.74 -2.12
C PHE A 397 21.97 4.67 -1.39
N THR A 398 22.43 5.85 -0.95
CA THR A 398 21.60 6.85 -0.27
C THR A 398 20.74 7.70 -1.21
N VAL A 399 20.87 7.51 -2.54
CA VAL A 399 20.21 8.32 -3.58
C VAL A 399 18.68 8.37 -3.44
N TYR A 400 18.04 7.26 -3.03
CA TYR A 400 16.59 7.23 -2.81
C TYR A 400 16.11 8.16 -1.70
N GLY A 401 16.94 8.33 -0.65
CA GLY A 401 16.65 9.24 0.44
C GLY A 401 16.92 10.68 0.05
N CYS A 402 18.11 10.94 -0.50
CA CYS A 402 18.56 12.30 -0.79
C CYS A 402 17.82 12.96 -1.96
N SER A 403 17.39 12.19 -2.97
CA SER A 403 16.58 12.71 -4.10
C SER A 403 15.19 13.21 -3.72
N LYS A 404 14.71 12.90 -2.50
CA LYS A 404 13.41 13.36 -1.98
C LYS A 404 13.51 14.58 -1.06
N LEU A 405 14.72 15.05 -0.77
CA LEU A 405 14.93 16.22 0.07
C LEU A 405 14.44 17.48 -0.65
N LYS A 406 13.67 18.30 0.07
CA LYS A 406 13.29 19.64 -0.38
C LYS A 406 14.21 20.64 0.29
N TRP A 407 14.94 21.41 -0.51
CA TRP A 407 15.93 22.36 -0.01
C TRP A 407 15.30 23.72 0.25
N LYS A 408 15.60 24.30 1.42
CA LYS A 408 15.22 25.66 1.80
C LYS A 408 16.40 26.34 2.51
N PRO A 409 16.56 27.66 2.42
CA PRO A 409 17.56 28.36 3.23
C PRO A 409 17.17 28.35 4.71
N LYS A 410 18.12 28.04 5.60
CA LYS A 410 17.87 27.87 7.06
C LYS A 410 17.58 29.20 7.78
N ASN A 411 18.16 30.30 7.31
CA ASN A 411 18.13 31.60 8.00
C ASN A 411 16.95 32.51 7.62
N VAL A 412 15.98 32.02 6.83
CA VAL A 412 14.76 32.78 6.54
C VAL A 412 13.66 32.24 7.45
N SER A 413 13.50 32.83 8.63
CA SER A 413 12.28 32.64 9.42
C SER A 413 11.15 33.31 8.65
N THR A 414 10.51 32.59 7.74
CA THR A 414 9.37 33.13 6.97
C THR A 414 8.17 33.27 7.89
N ILE A 415 8.18 34.26 8.79
CA ILE A 415 6.94 34.72 9.40
C ILE A 415 6.11 35.24 8.23
N TRP A 416 4.95 34.63 7.98
CA TRP A 416 4.07 35.00 6.86
C TRP A 416 3.73 36.50 6.84
N SER A 417 3.85 37.18 7.99
CA SER A 417 3.63 38.62 8.12
C SER A 417 4.74 39.50 7.55
N GLU A 418 5.94 38.99 7.27
CA GLU A 418 7.07 39.78 6.78
C GLU A 418 6.84 40.37 5.39
N ASP A 419 6.04 39.69 4.56
CA ASP A 419 5.67 40.16 3.21
C ASP A 419 4.71 41.37 3.26
N PHE A 420 4.06 41.64 4.39
CA PHE A 420 3.09 42.73 4.53
C PHE A 420 3.76 44.04 4.93
N ARG A 421 3.31 45.14 4.31
CA ARG A 421 3.73 46.51 4.67
C ARG A 421 3.21 46.90 6.06
N TYR A 422 3.92 47.81 6.72
CA TYR A 422 3.47 48.46 7.95
C TYR A 422 2.13 49.18 7.70
N PRO A 423 1.11 49.09 8.57
CA PRO A 423 1.13 48.58 9.96
C PRO A 423 0.69 47.11 10.14
N PHE A 424 0.21 46.44 9.09
CA PHE A 424 -0.36 45.08 9.20
C PHE A 424 0.64 44.04 9.71
N ASN A 425 1.93 44.19 9.39
CA ASN A 425 3.00 43.33 9.92
C ASN A 425 3.07 43.36 11.46
N LEU A 426 2.81 44.51 12.10
CA LEU A 426 2.82 44.62 13.56
C LEU A 426 1.65 43.82 14.18
N ILE A 427 0.46 43.93 13.58
CA ILE A 427 -0.74 43.21 14.04
C ILE A 427 -0.51 41.71 13.96
N PHE A 428 0.00 41.20 12.83
CA PHE A 428 0.27 39.78 12.67
C PHE A 428 1.38 39.26 13.58
N ARG A 429 2.43 40.05 13.87
CA ARG A 429 3.45 39.65 14.87
C ARG A 429 2.87 39.54 16.28
N VAL A 430 1.97 40.45 16.67
CA VAL A 430 1.27 40.38 17.96
C VAL A 430 0.35 39.16 17.99
N LEU A 431 -0.42 38.92 16.93
CA LEU A 431 -1.28 37.74 16.79
C LEU A 431 -0.47 36.43 16.87
N HIS A 432 0.66 36.36 16.15
CA HIS A 432 1.58 35.23 16.22
C HIS A 432 2.00 34.98 17.67
N ARG A 433 2.47 36.01 18.38
CA ARG A 433 2.88 35.91 19.77
C ARG A 433 1.76 35.41 20.68
N ILE A 434 0.53 35.91 20.51
CA ILE A 434 -0.65 35.50 21.29
C ILE A 434 -0.97 34.01 21.03
N VAL A 435 -1.05 33.61 19.77
CA VAL A 435 -1.43 32.24 19.37
C VAL A 435 -0.38 31.22 19.79
N THR A 436 0.91 31.57 19.75
CA THR A 436 2.00 30.69 20.20
C THR A 436 2.15 30.62 21.72
N HIS A 437 1.45 31.48 22.47
CA HIS A 437 1.58 31.52 23.91
C HIS A 437 0.84 30.35 24.58
N LYS A 438 1.48 29.67 25.54
CA LYS A 438 0.88 28.51 26.25
C LYS A 438 -0.45 28.83 26.93
N CYS A 439 -0.66 30.06 27.39
CA CYS A 439 -1.94 30.47 27.99
C CYS A 439 -3.11 30.39 27.00
N PHE A 440 -2.87 30.68 25.70
CA PHE A 440 -3.91 30.56 24.68
C PHE A 440 -4.33 29.09 24.52
N GLU A 441 -3.39 28.16 24.51
CA GLU A 441 -3.70 26.73 24.47
C GLU A 441 -4.49 26.26 25.70
N TYR A 442 -4.10 26.68 26.90
CA TYR A 442 -4.84 26.33 28.13
C TYR A 442 -6.26 26.90 28.13
N TYR A 443 -6.48 28.12 27.61
CA TYR A 443 -7.81 28.69 27.46
C TYR A 443 -8.69 27.83 26.54
N ILE A 444 -8.16 27.41 25.39
CA ILE A 444 -8.90 26.55 24.47
C ILE A 444 -9.22 25.19 25.10
N TYR A 445 -8.30 24.58 25.86
CA TYR A 445 -8.59 23.35 26.59
C TYR A 445 -9.69 23.52 27.63
N LEU A 446 -9.71 24.66 28.35
CA LEU A 446 -10.77 24.99 29.28
C LEU A 446 -12.13 25.15 28.56
N THR A 447 -12.16 25.82 27.41
CA THR A 447 -13.37 25.94 26.57
C THR A 447 -13.87 24.59 26.07
N ILE A 448 -12.98 23.68 25.68
CA ILE A 448 -13.36 22.33 25.26
C ILE A 448 -13.96 21.55 26.43
N ALA A 449 -13.35 21.63 27.62
CA ALA A 449 -13.86 20.95 28.81
C ALA A 449 -15.24 21.50 29.24
N SER A 450 -15.43 22.82 29.21
CA SER A 450 -16.72 23.44 29.54
C SER A 450 -17.81 23.10 28.52
N ASN A 451 -17.48 23.09 27.23
CA ASN A 451 -18.40 22.65 26.18
C ASN A 451 -18.83 21.19 26.37
N PHE A 452 -17.91 20.31 26.74
CA PHE A 452 -18.26 18.92 27.07
C PHE A 452 -19.23 18.82 28.23
N THR A 453 -18.95 19.52 29.35
CA THR A 453 -19.87 19.52 30.50
C THR A 453 -21.24 20.06 30.12
N TRP A 454 -21.29 21.08 29.24
CA TRP A 454 -22.54 21.62 28.76
C TRP A 454 -23.34 20.63 27.92
N ILE A 455 -22.68 19.94 26.98
CA ILE A 455 -23.31 18.88 26.17
C ILE A 455 -23.91 17.81 27.07
N VAL A 456 -23.19 17.39 28.12
CA VAL A 456 -23.71 16.41 29.09
C VAL A 456 -24.96 16.95 29.80
N ILE A 457 -24.95 18.19 30.28
CA ILE A 457 -26.11 18.82 30.94
C ILE A 457 -27.30 18.92 29.99
N GLU A 458 -27.08 19.37 28.76
CA GLU A 458 -28.11 19.50 27.72
C GLU A 458 -28.73 18.14 27.36
N THR A 459 -27.92 17.08 27.27
CA THR A 459 -28.42 15.72 27.05
C THR A 459 -29.23 15.19 28.24
N VAL A 460 -28.91 15.59 29.48
CA VAL A 460 -29.69 15.18 30.66
C VAL A 460 -30.99 15.97 30.79
N GLN A 461 -30.95 17.27 30.51
CA GLN A 461 -32.08 18.18 30.68
C GLN A 461 -33.00 18.26 29.45
N MET A 462 -32.64 17.62 28.33
CA MET A 462 -33.39 17.62 27.06
C MET A 462 -33.83 19.03 26.62
N SER A 463 -33.06 20.07 26.97
CA SER A 463 -33.37 21.46 26.68
C SER A 463 -32.27 22.11 25.86
N ALA A 464 -32.61 22.42 24.60
CA ALA A 464 -31.68 23.07 23.68
C ALA A 464 -31.49 24.54 24.10
N THR A 465 -30.29 24.88 24.51
CA THR A 465 -29.91 26.23 24.93
C THR A 465 -29.00 26.87 23.88
N GLY A 466 -29.15 28.17 23.65
CA GLY A 466 -28.32 28.93 22.69
C GLY A 466 -26.81 28.98 23.02
N VAL A 467 -26.40 28.36 24.13
CA VAL A 467 -25.00 28.26 24.58
C VAL A 467 -24.16 27.39 23.64
N THR A 468 -24.77 26.46 22.91
CA THR A 468 -24.05 25.66 21.90
C THR A 468 -23.52 26.50 20.74
N VAL A 469 -24.27 27.52 20.31
CA VAL A 469 -23.86 28.49 19.28
C VAL A 469 -22.70 29.35 19.77
N PHE A 470 -22.70 29.71 21.05
CA PHE A 470 -21.61 30.47 21.68
C PHE A 470 -20.27 29.73 21.60
N PHE A 471 -20.25 28.42 21.87
CA PHE A 471 -19.03 27.61 21.73
C PHE A 471 -18.53 27.54 20.27
N ILE A 472 -19.43 27.39 19.30
CA ILE A 472 -19.06 27.41 17.87
C ILE A 472 -18.37 28.73 17.52
N TYR A 473 -18.92 29.86 17.98
CA TYR A 473 -18.35 31.18 17.74
C TYR A 473 -16.92 31.31 18.28
N ILE A 474 -16.68 30.84 19.51
CA ILE A 474 -15.31 30.82 20.09
C ILE A 474 -14.36 30.02 19.18
N TYR A 475 -14.80 28.86 18.67
CA TYR A 475 -13.94 28.04 17.82
C TYR A 475 -13.71 28.61 16.43
N VAL A 476 -14.68 29.35 15.87
CA VAL A 476 -14.47 30.08 14.62
C VAL A 476 -13.43 31.18 14.83
N ILE A 477 -13.53 31.94 15.92
CA ILE A 477 -12.54 32.95 16.29
C ILE A 477 -11.16 32.30 16.48
N GLU A 478 -11.08 31.18 17.21
CA GLU A 478 -9.85 30.43 17.40
C GLU A 478 -9.20 30.08 16.05
N ALA A 479 -9.96 29.48 15.14
CA ALA A 479 -9.47 29.10 13.82
C ALA A 479 -8.97 30.32 13.02
N CYS A 480 -9.74 31.42 13.00
CA CYS A 480 -9.34 32.66 12.37
C CYS A 480 -8.04 33.24 12.96
N LEU A 481 -7.93 33.32 14.29
CA LEU A 481 -6.74 33.82 14.98
C LEU A 481 -5.51 32.97 14.65
N LYS A 482 -5.64 31.64 14.64
CA LYS A 482 -4.55 30.72 14.30
C LYS A 482 -4.12 30.83 12.84
N ILE A 483 -5.07 30.90 11.90
CA ILE A 483 -4.77 31.07 10.47
C ILE A 483 -4.03 32.39 10.22
N LEU A 484 -4.47 33.48 10.86
CA LEU A 484 -3.83 34.79 10.73
C LEU A 484 -2.48 34.89 11.46
N GLY A 485 -2.33 34.20 12.61
CA GLY A 485 -1.12 34.26 13.44
C GLY A 485 0.02 33.34 12.96
N LYS A 486 -0.28 32.09 12.59
CA LYS A 486 0.72 31.15 12.06
C LYS A 486 0.91 31.27 10.54
N GLY A 487 -0.09 31.84 9.85
CA GLY A 487 -0.17 31.83 8.39
C GLY A 487 -0.84 30.56 7.86
N PRO A 488 -1.52 30.64 6.70
CA PRO A 488 -2.32 29.54 6.17
C PRO A 488 -1.47 28.30 5.86
N ARG A 489 -0.24 28.49 5.37
CA ARG A 489 0.65 27.38 5.01
C ARG A 489 1.03 26.54 6.24
N GLU A 490 1.46 27.18 7.32
CA GLU A 490 1.88 26.50 8.55
C GLU A 490 0.69 25.87 9.30
N TYR A 491 -0.46 26.57 9.28
CA TYR A 491 -1.70 26.09 9.88
C TYR A 491 -2.20 24.79 9.22
N PHE A 492 -2.31 24.76 7.89
CA PHE A 492 -2.80 23.57 7.17
C PHE A 492 -1.76 22.44 7.08
N THR A 493 -0.49 22.69 7.38
CA THR A 493 0.53 21.63 7.51
C THR A 493 0.50 20.93 8.86
N THR A 494 0.02 21.60 9.91
CA THR A 494 -0.01 21.04 11.27
C THR A 494 -1.25 20.17 11.46
N GLY A 495 -1.06 18.87 11.70
CA GLY A 495 -2.16 17.89 11.73
C GLY A 495 -3.28 18.21 12.73
N TRP A 496 -2.94 18.64 13.95
CA TRP A 496 -3.93 18.97 14.98
C TRP A 496 -4.71 20.26 14.71
N ASP A 497 -4.08 21.24 14.06
CA ASP A 497 -4.76 22.47 13.67
C ASP A 497 -5.67 22.25 12.46
N LEU A 498 -5.25 21.40 11.49
CA LEU A 498 -6.11 20.93 10.39
C LEU A 498 -7.33 20.16 10.93
N PHE A 499 -7.12 19.33 11.95
CA PHE A 499 -8.21 18.61 12.61
C PHE A 499 -9.20 19.56 13.29
N ASP A 500 -8.72 20.56 14.03
CA ASP A 500 -9.57 21.58 14.65
C ASP A 500 -10.40 22.34 13.60
N PHE A 501 -9.77 22.69 12.47
CA PHE A 501 -10.45 23.32 11.32
C PHE A 501 -11.54 22.43 10.71
N PHE A 502 -11.28 21.13 10.57
CA PHE A 502 -12.28 20.19 10.07
C PHE A 502 -13.48 20.12 11.02
N VAL A 503 -13.24 20.01 12.33
CA VAL A 503 -14.32 19.94 13.33
C VAL A 503 -15.09 21.25 13.44
N THR A 504 -14.45 22.43 13.28
CA THR A 504 -15.16 23.71 13.19
C THR A 504 -16.03 23.78 11.93
N LEU A 505 -15.51 23.36 10.78
CA LEU A 505 -16.24 23.35 9.51
C LEU A 505 -17.50 22.48 9.59
N VAL A 506 -17.37 21.24 10.09
CA VAL A 506 -18.51 20.33 10.32
C VAL A 506 -19.55 20.97 11.26
N SER A 507 -19.09 21.71 12.26
CA SER A 507 -19.98 22.41 13.20
C SER A 507 -20.73 23.59 12.57
N ILE A 508 -20.10 24.31 11.64
CA ILE A 508 -20.72 25.41 10.88
C ILE A 508 -21.73 24.85 9.88
N ILE A 509 -21.39 23.80 9.15
CA ILE A 509 -22.33 23.08 8.26
C ILE A 509 -23.53 22.59 9.07
N GLY A 510 -23.26 22.07 10.27
CA GLY A 510 -24.25 21.74 11.29
C GLY A 510 -25.26 22.86 11.54
N LEU A 511 -24.75 24.05 11.85
CA LEU A 511 -25.57 25.22 12.17
C LEU A 511 -26.30 25.79 10.95
N LEU A 512 -25.64 25.86 9.79
CA LEU A 512 -26.26 26.33 8.54
C LEU A 512 -27.41 25.42 8.11
N GLY A 513 -27.24 24.11 8.27
CA GLY A 513 -28.28 23.12 8.01
C GLY A 513 -29.54 23.33 8.83
N GLU A 514 -29.39 23.64 10.12
CA GLU A 514 -30.49 23.92 11.05
C GLU A 514 -31.25 25.20 10.68
N ILE A 515 -30.56 26.23 10.16
CA ILE A 515 -31.18 27.46 9.69
C ILE A 515 -31.94 27.25 8.37
N VAL A 516 -31.40 26.45 7.45
CA VAL A 516 -31.95 26.28 6.10
C VAL A 516 -33.17 25.35 6.08
N ASN A 517 -33.22 24.29 6.90
CA ASN A 517 -34.42 23.42 7.00
C ASN A 517 -34.41 22.53 8.26
N HIS A 518 -35.54 22.51 8.99
CA HIS A 518 -35.71 21.69 10.21
C HIS A 518 -35.77 20.17 9.95
N ASN A 519 -36.04 19.75 8.71
CA ASN A 519 -36.17 18.33 8.34
C ASN A 519 -34.83 17.61 8.16
N PHE A 520 -33.70 18.30 8.29
CA PHE A 520 -32.39 17.66 8.28
C PHE A 520 -32.02 17.09 9.66
N TYR A 521 -32.79 16.11 10.13
CA TYR A 521 -32.48 15.36 11.35
C TYR A 521 -31.03 14.81 11.35
N TYR A 522 -30.53 14.40 10.17
CA TYR A 522 -29.15 13.94 9.96
C TYR A 522 -28.08 14.97 10.33
N ILE A 523 -28.39 16.27 10.33
CA ILE A 523 -27.43 17.32 10.69
C ILE A 523 -27.22 17.38 12.21
N MET A 524 -28.20 16.92 13.02
CA MET A 524 -28.01 16.74 14.46
C MET A 524 -27.00 15.64 14.80
N VAL A 525 -26.82 14.65 13.91
CA VAL A 525 -25.81 13.58 14.05
C VAL A 525 -24.38 14.13 13.98
N LEU A 526 -24.19 15.34 13.45
CA LEU A 526 -22.87 15.99 13.40
C LEU A 526 -22.45 16.62 14.74
N ARG A 527 -23.39 16.84 15.67
CA ARG A 527 -23.14 17.53 16.97
C ARG A 527 -22.10 16.80 17.84
N PRO A 528 -22.12 15.46 17.98
CA PRO A 528 -21.14 14.72 18.79
C PRO A 528 -19.70 14.77 18.25
N PHE A 529 -19.47 15.06 16.96
CA PHE A 529 -18.09 15.16 16.41
C PHE A 529 -17.27 16.26 17.09
N ARG A 530 -17.91 17.25 17.72
CA ARG A 530 -17.25 18.28 18.52
C ARG A 530 -16.50 17.70 19.72
N LEU A 531 -16.96 16.57 20.25
CA LEU A 531 -16.33 15.86 21.37
C LEU A 531 -14.97 15.27 21.01
N LEU A 532 -14.68 15.07 19.72
CA LEU A 532 -13.37 14.57 19.30
C LEU A 532 -12.23 15.52 19.69
N ARG A 533 -12.51 16.81 19.95
CA ARG A 533 -11.53 17.78 20.47
C ARG A 533 -11.00 17.42 21.87
N LEU A 534 -11.77 16.66 22.66
CA LEU A 534 -11.34 16.19 23.99
C LEU A 534 -10.08 15.32 23.90
N PHE A 535 -9.91 14.59 22.80
CA PHE A 535 -8.72 13.75 22.61
C PHE A 535 -7.42 14.56 22.55
N LYS A 536 -7.48 15.87 22.31
CA LYS A 536 -6.32 16.77 22.29
C LYS A 536 -5.76 17.04 23.70
N ILE A 537 -6.59 16.92 24.74
CA ILE A 537 -6.23 17.24 26.13
C ILE A 537 -5.18 16.26 26.66
N ASN A 538 -5.38 14.95 26.44
CA ASN A 538 -4.48 13.93 26.96
C ASN A 538 -3.44 13.54 25.91
N ARG A 539 -2.16 13.68 26.27
CA ARG A 539 -1.02 13.28 25.42
C ARG A 539 -1.14 11.84 24.94
N ARG A 540 -1.61 10.91 25.78
CA ARG A 540 -1.75 9.49 25.42
C ARG A 540 -2.74 9.28 24.27
N TYR A 541 -3.87 10.00 24.27
CA TYR A 541 -4.86 9.90 23.18
C TYR A 541 -4.36 10.53 21.89
N ARG A 542 -3.59 11.63 21.99
CA ARG A 542 -2.91 12.20 20.81
C ARG A 542 -1.94 11.21 20.18
N ASP A 543 -1.17 10.51 21.00
CA ASP A 543 -0.28 9.46 20.52
C ASP A 543 -1.07 8.36 19.78
N VAL A 544 -2.17 7.86 20.36
CA VAL A 544 -3.00 6.81 19.74
C VAL A 544 -3.65 7.29 18.43
N LEU A 545 -4.28 8.46 18.40
CA LEU A 545 -4.89 9.00 17.18
C LEU A 545 -3.84 9.33 16.10
N GLY A 546 -2.69 9.84 16.51
CA GLY A 546 -1.54 10.00 15.62
C GLY A 546 -1.08 8.67 15.02
N THR A 547 -1.16 7.55 15.77
CA THR A 547 -0.87 6.21 15.21
C THR A 547 -1.89 5.85 14.14
N PHE A 548 -3.17 6.10 14.44
CA PHE A 548 -4.28 5.76 13.56
C PHE A 548 -4.18 6.49 12.23
N PHE A 549 -3.94 7.80 12.22
CA PHE A 549 -3.81 8.56 10.98
C PHE A 549 -2.59 8.15 10.14
N VAL A 550 -1.48 7.76 10.78
CA VAL A 550 -0.31 7.23 10.08
C VAL A 550 -0.60 5.86 9.43
N ILE A 551 -1.43 5.04 10.07
CA ILE A 551 -1.81 3.70 9.58
C ILE A 551 -3.03 3.76 8.64
N PHE A 552 -3.77 4.88 8.62
CA PHE A 552 -5.05 5.03 7.92
C PHE A 552 -5.02 4.61 6.45
N SER A 553 -3.98 4.99 5.70
CA SER A 553 -3.87 4.61 4.28
C SER A 553 -3.82 3.09 4.05
N ARG A 554 -3.36 2.34 5.06
CA ARG A 554 -3.31 0.87 5.04
C ARG A 554 -4.61 0.27 5.51
N LEU A 555 -5.26 0.86 6.52
CA LEU A 555 -6.61 0.47 6.92
C LEU A 555 -7.58 0.58 5.75
N VAL A 556 -7.43 1.61 4.90
CA VAL A 556 -8.19 1.72 3.64
C VAL A 556 -7.90 0.54 2.70
N SER A 557 -6.63 0.14 2.54
CA SER A 557 -6.27 -1.02 1.69
C SER A 557 -6.86 -2.33 2.25
N ILE A 558 -6.93 -2.47 3.57
CA ILE A 558 -7.52 -3.62 4.25
C ILE A 558 -9.04 -3.63 4.11
N ALA A 559 -9.69 -2.49 4.37
CA ALA A 559 -11.13 -2.33 4.21
C ALA A 559 -11.55 -2.64 2.76
N LEU A 560 -10.77 -2.17 1.78
CA LEU A 560 -10.99 -2.54 0.37
C LEU A 560 -10.85 -4.05 0.14
N THR A 561 -9.91 -4.72 0.80
CA THR A 561 -9.77 -6.19 0.69
C THR A 561 -10.97 -6.93 1.28
N ILE A 562 -11.49 -6.47 2.43
CA ILE A 562 -12.74 -7.01 3.03
C ILE A 562 -13.93 -6.75 2.10
N MET A 563 -14.03 -5.54 1.53
CA MET A 563 -15.09 -5.23 0.55
C MET A 563 -15.00 -6.10 -0.70
N MET A 564 -13.80 -6.48 -1.16
CA MET A 564 -13.63 -7.45 -2.26
C MET A 564 -14.14 -8.85 -1.87
N LEU A 565 -13.91 -9.28 -0.62
CA LEU A 565 -14.44 -10.52 -0.08
C LEU A 565 -15.98 -10.48 -0.05
N TYR A 566 -16.58 -9.38 0.44
CA TYR A 566 -18.03 -9.21 0.46
C TYR A 566 -18.61 -9.17 -0.94
N TYR A 567 -17.92 -8.56 -1.91
CA TYR A 567 -18.38 -8.57 -3.30
C TYR A 567 -18.40 -10.00 -3.86
N PHE A 568 -17.35 -10.79 -3.61
CA PHE A 568 -17.27 -12.17 -4.08
C PHE A 568 -18.41 -13.03 -3.52
N PHE A 569 -18.57 -13.04 -2.19
CA PHE A 569 -19.64 -13.81 -1.54
C PHE A 569 -21.03 -13.22 -1.82
N GLY A 570 -21.16 -11.91 -1.88
CA GLY A 570 -22.43 -11.23 -2.16
C GLY A 570 -22.99 -11.57 -3.53
N ILE A 571 -22.14 -11.58 -4.57
CA ILE A 571 -22.55 -12.00 -5.92
C ILE A 571 -22.99 -13.48 -5.93
N ILE A 572 -22.23 -14.36 -5.28
CA ILE A 572 -22.60 -15.78 -5.17
C ILE A 572 -23.94 -15.93 -4.42
N GLY A 573 -24.12 -15.22 -3.31
CA GLY A 573 -25.35 -15.21 -2.54
C GLY A 573 -26.55 -14.70 -3.36
N MET A 574 -26.40 -13.59 -4.09
CA MET A 574 -27.47 -13.07 -4.95
C MET A 574 -27.90 -14.06 -6.03
N GLU A 575 -26.95 -14.76 -6.67
CA GLU A 575 -27.26 -15.72 -7.72
C GLU A 575 -27.84 -17.05 -7.16
N LEU A 576 -27.56 -17.40 -5.91
CA LEU A 576 -28.09 -18.61 -5.25
C LEU A 576 -29.44 -18.39 -4.56
N ILE A 577 -29.65 -17.23 -3.91
CA ILE A 577 -30.78 -16.97 -2.99
C ILE A 577 -31.40 -15.58 -3.12
N GLY A 578 -31.10 -14.84 -4.19
CA GLY A 578 -31.59 -13.48 -4.36
C GLY A 578 -33.10 -13.34 -4.50
N ASP A 579 -33.78 -14.34 -5.07
CA ASP A 579 -35.23 -14.30 -5.34
C ASP A 579 -36.10 -14.82 -4.18
N VAL A 580 -35.50 -15.16 -3.05
CA VAL A 580 -36.21 -15.76 -1.90
C VAL A 580 -36.78 -14.68 -1.00
N ASP A 581 -38.08 -14.74 -0.75
CA ASP A 581 -38.76 -13.92 0.25
C ASP A 581 -38.78 -14.66 1.60
N LEU A 582 -38.27 -14.00 2.63
CA LEU A 582 -38.17 -14.52 4.00
C LEU A 582 -39.30 -14.03 4.91
N THR A 583 -40.26 -13.26 4.39
CA THR A 583 -41.40 -12.80 5.18
C THR A 583 -42.28 -13.98 5.61
N ASN A 584 -42.50 -14.13 6.92
CA ASN A 584 -43.32 -15.21 7.50
C ASN A 584 -42.91 -16.64 7.05
N CYS A 585 -41.61 -16.86 6.81
CA CYS A 585 -41.06 -18.16 6.43
C CYS A 585 -40.78 -19.07 7.65
N CYS A 586 -40.22 -20.25 7.40
CA CYS A 586 -39.68 -21.14 8.45
C CYS A 586 -40.68 -21.59 9.53
N LYS A 587 -41.93 -21.89 9.15
CA LYS A 587 -42.98 -22.36 10.07
C LYS A 587 -42.61 -23.70 10.71
N ASN A 588 -42.91 -23.86 12.00
CA ASN A 588 -42.57 -25.01 12.84
C ASN A 588 -41.07 -25.26 13.03
N THR A 589 -40.24 -24.23 12.90
CA THR A 589 -38.80 -24.33 13.16
C THR A 589 -38.40 -23.47 14.36
N SER A 590 -37.20 -23.70 14.90
CA SER A 590 -36.66 -22.91 16.02
C SER A 590 -36.46 -21.43 15.69
N VAL A 591 -36.48 -21.05 14.40
CA VAL A 591 -36.25 -19.67 13.95
C VAL A 591 -37.51 -18.94 13.49
N GLU A 592 -38.68 -19.56 13.59
CA GLU A 592 -39.97 -18.99 13.14
C GLU A 592 -40.23 -17.59 13.72
N ASP A 593 -39.99 -17.42 15.03
CA ASP A 593 -40.25 -16.17 15.75
C ASP A 593 -39.43 -14.98 15.21
N PHE A 594 -38.27 -15.23 14.60
CA PHE A 594 -37.39 -14.18 14.03
C PHE A 594 -37.81 -13.72 12.64
N TYR A 595 -38.62 -14.50 11.92
CA TYR A 595 -39.07 -14.18 10.56
C TYR A 595 -40.54 -13.75 10.49
N ARG A 596 -41.21 -13.71 11.64
CA ARG A 596 -42.62 -13.35 11.75
C ARG A 596 -42.87 -11.85 11.54
N GLU A 597 -43.82 -11.55 10.67
CA GLU A 597 -44.37 -10.23 10.37
C GLU A 597 -45.88 -10.26 10.60
N ASP A 598 -46.27 -10.06 11.86
CA ASP A 598 -47.68 -9.91 12.27
C ASP A 598 -47.93 -8.47 12.70
N ASN A 599 -48.98 -7.85 12.13
CA ASN A 599 -49.43 -6.51 12.54
C ASN A 599 -50.15 -6.51 13.91
N SER A 600 -50.50 -7.69 14.44
CA SER A 600 -51.31 -7.85 15.65
C SER A 600 -50.53 -8.06 16.94
N THR A 601 -49.24 -8.44 16.87
CA THR A 601 -48.40 -8.70 18.05
C THR A 601 -47.24 -7.71 18.09
N SER A 602 -46.89 -7.21 19.28
CA SER A 602 -45.80 -6.24 19.50
C SER A 602 -44.39 -6.80 19.31
N ILE A 603 -44.25 -8.04 18.87
CA ILE A 603 -42.98 -8.73 18.65
C ILE A 603 -42.88 -9.01 17.14
N GLN A 604 -42.07 -8.21 16.44
CA GLN A 604 -41.72 -8.41 15.04
C GLN A 604 -40.26 -8.85 14.94
N GLY A 605 -40.02 -9.86 14.11
CA GLY A 605 -38.72 -10.51 14.04
C GLY A 605 -37.66 -9.78 13.21
N PHE A 606 -38.04 -8.89 12.28
CA PHE A 606 -37.17 -8.06 11.40
C PHE A 606 -36.05 -8.77 10.60
N TYR A 607 -35.71 -10.04 10.85
CA TYR A 607 -34.64 -10.76 10.15
C TYR A 607 -34.95 -11.02 8.66
N TYR A 608 -36.20 -10.88 8.24
CA TYR A 608 -36.57 -10.92 6.81
C TYR A 608 -35.95 -9.75 6.00
N LEU A 609 -35.51 -8.67 6.65
CA LEU A 609 -34.79 -7.56 6.01
C LEU A 609 -33.37 -7.98 5.59
N ASN A 610 -32.83 -9.03 6.22
CA ASN A 610 -31.49 -9.55 5.93
C ASN A 610 -31.53 -10.46 4.70
N ASN A 611 -31.65 -9.83 3.53
CA ASN A 611 -31.78 -10.52 2.26
C ASN A 611 -30.57 -10.39 1.32
N PHE A 612 -30.54 -11.26 0.31
CA PHE A 612 -29.58 -11.24 -0.79
C PHE A 612 -30.23 -10.73 -2.09
N GLN A 613 -31.26 -9.89 -2.02
CA GLN A 613 -31.93 -9.38 -3.21
C GLN A 613 -31.04 -8.43 -4.01
N ASN A 614 -30.20 -7.63 -3.35
CA ASN A 614 -29.35 -6.64 -4.00
C ASN A 614 -27.95 -6.65 -3.43
N ILE A 615 -26.96 -6.15 -4.18
CA ILE A 615 -25.57 -6.14 -3.73
C ILE A 615 -25.40 -5.33 -2.43
N LEU A 616 -26.18 -4.26 -2.24
CA LEU A 616 -26.14 -3.46 -1.01
C LEU A 616 -26.71 -4.21 0.19
N TYR A 617 -27.87 -4.85 0.05
CA TYR A 617 -28.45 -5.66 1.12
C TYR A 617 -27.56 -6.86 1.44
N SER A 618 -27.04 -7.56 0.42
CA SER A 618 -26.06 -8.62 0.61
C SER A 618 -24.79 -8.14 1.32
N GLY A 619 -24.35 -6.90 1.06
CA GLY A 619 -23.19 -6.31 1.75
C GLY A 619 -23.45 -6.06 3.23
N VAL A 620 -24.65 -5.60 3.59
CA VAL A 620 -25.06 -5.41 4.99
C VAL A 620 -25.21 -6.76 5.69
N THR A 621 -25.86 -7.75 5.08
CA THR A 621 -26.01 -9.08 5.68
C THR A 621 -24.67 -9.77 5.87
N LEU A 622 -23.76 -9.70 4.89
CA LEU A 622 -22.40 -10.22 5.05
C LEU A 622 -21.62 -9.48 6.14
N PHE A 623 -21.80 -8.16 6.28
CA PHE A 623 -21.24 -7.42 7.40
C PHE A 623 -21.78 -7.91 8.75
N GLU A 624 -23.08 -8.11 8.90
CA GLU A 624 -23.67 -8.67 10.12
C GLU A 624 -23.11 -10.08 10.43
N LEU A 625 -22.96 -10.92 9.40
CA LEU A 625 -22.34 -12.24 9.53
C LEU A 625 -20.86 -12.16 9.95
N THR A 626 -20.11 -11.10 9.57
CA THR A 626 -18.72 -10.91 10.04
C THR A 626 -18.59 -10.51 11.49
N VAL A 627 -19.64 -9.92 12.07
CA VAL A 627 -19.69 -9.63 13.51
C VAL A 627 -19.92 -10.90 14.33
N VAL A 628 -20.34 -12.00 13.69
CA VAL A 628 -20.50 -13.35 14.26
C VAL A 628 -21.67 -13.51 15.23
N ASN A 629 -22.33 -12.44 15.66
CA ASN A 629 -23.49 -12.56 16.53
C ASN A 629 -24.75 -12.99 15.76
N ASN A 630 -25.56 -13.90 16.33
CA ASN A 630 -26.84 -14.38 15.77
C ASN A 630 -26.80 -14.89 14.32
N TRP A 631 -25.62 -15.19 13.79
CA TRP A 631 -25.41 -15.56 12.39
C TRP A 631 -26.13 -16.87 12.00
N PHE A 632 -26.28 -17.79 12.96
CA PHE A 632 -26.95 -19.06 12.75
C PHE A 632 -28.45 -18.90 12.46
N ILE A 633 -29.09 -17.81 12.92
CA ILE A 633 -30.50 -17.50 12.63
C ILE A 633 -30.66 -17.27 11.13
N ILE A 634 -29.76 -16.47 10.54
CA ILE A 634 -29.75 -16.21 9.09
C ILE A 634 -29.45 -17.50 8.32
N MET A 635 -28.46 -18.27 8.78
CA MET A 635 -28.10 -19.55 8.16
C MET A 635 -29.27 -20.54 8.14
N GLU A 636 -29.90 -20.79 9.30
CA GLU A 636 -31.05 -21.71 9.41
C GLU A 636 -32.28 -21.19 8.68
N GLY A 637 -32.49 -19.88 8.63
CA GLY A 637 -33.55 -19.26 7.82
C GLY A 637 -33.44 -19.65 6.34
N TYR A 638 -32.26 -19.48 5.76
CA TYR A 638 -32.01 -19.85 4.35
C TYR A 638 -31.92 -21.36 4.12
N ALA A 639 -31.37 -22.12 5.07
CA ALA A 639 -31.29 -23.57 4.97
C ALA A 639 -32.68 -24.21 4.90
N ASN A 640 -33.61 -23.72 5.72
CA ASN A 640 -34.99 -24.22 5.74
C ASN A 640 -35.84 -23.67 4.60
N ALA A 641 -35.61 -22.43 4.15
CA ALA A 641 -36.36 -21.84 3.05
C ALA A 641 -35.99 -22.42 1.67
N VAL A 642 -34.73 -22.82 1.47
CA VAL A 642 -34.20 -23.23 0.16
C VAL A 642 -33.66 -24.66 0.18
N SER A 643 -32.59 -24.90 0.94
CA SER A 643 -31.91 -26.20 1.01
C SER A 643 -30.89 -26.25 2.13
N GLU A 644 -30.77 -27.41 2.79
CA GLU A 644 -29.76 -27.66 3.84
C GLU A 644 -28.32 -27.41 3.39
N TRP A 645 -28.01 -27.61 2.09
CA TRP A 645 -26.67 -27.39 1.53
C TRP A 645 -26.19 -25.94 1.67
N LEU A 646 -27.10 -24.97 1.88
CA LEU A 646 -26.73 -23.60 2.14
C LEU A 646 -25.96 -23.39 3.45
N ARG A 647 -26.07 -24.30 4.42
CA ARG A 647 -25.25 -24.27 5.64
C ARG A 647 -23.76 -24.21 5.28
N LEU A 648 -23.33 -24.92 4.22
CA LEU A 648 -21.94 -24.90 3.74
C LEU A 648 -21.50 -23.52 3.25
N TYR A 649 -22.40 -22.75 2.60
CA TYR A 649 -22.08 -21.39 2.14
C TYR A 649 -21.78 -20.46 3.33
N PHE A 650 -22.62 -20.47 4.36
CA PHE A 650 -22.42 -19.63 5.55
C PHE A 650 -21.24 -20.09 6.40
N MET A 651 -21.02 -21.41 6.56
CA MET A 651 -19.85 -21.95 7.25
C MET A 651 -18.55 -21.61 6.52
N LEU A 652 -18.53 -21.72 5.18
CA LEU A 652 -17.38 -21.34 4.36
C LEU A 652 -17.09 -19.84 4.50
N PHE A 653 -18.13 -19.01 4.43
CA PHE A 653 -18.00 -17.57 4.65
C PHE A 653 -17.41 -17.27 6.02
N TYR A 654 -17.90 -17.93 7.09
CA TYR A 654 -17.37 -17.78 8.44
C TYR A 654 -15.88 -18.13 8.50
N ILE A 655 -15.46 -19.29 8.00
CA ILE A 655 -14.06 -19.72 8.03
C ILE A 655 -13.17 -18.71 7.29
N VAL A 656 -13.57 -18.30 6.08
CA VAL A 656 -12.79 -17.35 5.29
C VAL A 656 -12.75 -15.98 5.97
N SER A 657 -13.88 -15.48 6.47
CA SER A 657 -13.97 -14.20 7.16
C SER A 657 -13.15 -14.19 8.46
N MET A 658 -13.22 -15.26 9.25
CA MET A 658 -12.44 -15.44 10.47
C MET A 658 -10.93 -15.37 10.18
N VAL A 659 -10.46 -16.09 9.15
CA VAL A 659 -9.05 -16.05 8.73
C VAL A 659 -8.65 -14.63 8.32
N VAL A 660 -9.46 -13.96 7.51
CA VAL A 660 -9.19 -12.58 7.08
C VAL A 660 -9.16 -11.62 8.27
N MET A 661 -10.14 -11.68 9.16
CA MET A 661 -10.22 -10.83 10.36
C MET A 661 -9.03 -11.06 11.30
N ASN A 662 -8.61 -12.30 11.51
CA ASN A 662 -7.41 -12.60 12.32
C ASN A 662 -6.14 -11.99 11.72
N ILE A 663 -5.99 -12.01 10.40
CA ILE A 663 -4.87 -11.36 9.70
C ILE A 663 -4.96 -9.83 9.84
N VAL A 664 -6.16 -9.26 9.77
CA VAL A 664 -6.37 -7.82 9.97
C VAL A 664 -5.98 -7.40 11.39
N VAL A 665 -6.42 -8.16 12.41
CA VAL A 665 -6.03 -7.94 13.81
C VAL A 665 -4.53 -8.05 13.97
N ALA A 666 -3.90 -9.09 13.41
CA ALA A 666 -2.44 -9.27 13.43
C ALA A 666 -1.70 -8.06 12.82
N PHE A 667 -2.17 -7.54 11.69
CA PHE A 667 -1.60 -6.36 11.06
C PHE A 667 -1.73 -5.09 11.92
N VAL A 668 -2.90 -4.84 12.50
CA VAL A 668 -3.12 -3.66 13.35
C VAL A 668 -2.23 -3.74 14.59
N LEU A 669 -2.13 -4.92 15.20
CA LEU A 669 -1.26 -5.18 16.34
C LEU A 669 0.21 -4.95 15.96
N ASP A 670 0.70 -5.49 14.83
CA ASP A 670 2.07 -5.26 14.36
C ASP A 670 2.37 -3.76 14.19
N ALA A 671 1.47 -3.01 13.55
CA ALA A 671 1.67 -1.58 13.34
C ALA A 671 1.68 -0.78 14.66
N PHE A 672 0.85 -1.16 15.63
CA PHE A 672 0.79 -0.52 16.94
C PHE A 672 2.00 -0.88 17.81
N LEU A 673 2.37 -2.17 17.84
CA LEU A 673 3.55 -2.68 18.54
C LEU A 673 4.82 -2.08 17.97
N PHE A 674 4.95 -1.98 16.64
CA PHE A 674 6.06 -1.30 15.97
C PHE A 674 6.24 0.13 16.49
N ARG A 675 5.15 0.90 16.60
CA ARG A 675 5.20 2.28 17.10
C ARG A 675 5.59 2.34 18.58
N ILE A 676 5.04 1.45 19.41
CA ILE A 676 5.40 1.38 20.84
C ILE A 676 6.87 1.01 21.00
N GLN A 677 7.33 -0.01 20.28
CA GLN A 677 8.71 -0.50 20.31
C GLN A 677 9.66 0.59 19.82
N TYR A 678 9.37 1.24 18.70
CA TYR A 678 10.18 2.35 18.19
C TYR A 678 10.33 3.47 19.22
N LYS A 679 9.22 3.91 19.84
CA LYS A 679 9.25 4.95 20.89
C LYS A 679 10.12 4.55 22.07
N ARG A 680 10.06 3.28 22.48
CA ARG A 680 10.84 2.73 23.59
C ARG A 680 12.33 2.60 23.24
N THR A 681 12.66 2.11 22.06
CA THR A 681 14.06 1.91 21.63
C THR A 681 14.78 3.24 21.40
N MET A 682 14.09 4.22 20.80
CA MET A 682 14.69 5.52 20.47
C MET A 682 14.59 6.55 21.60
N ASN A 683 13.95 6.22 22.74
CA ASN A 683 13.70 7.15 23.85
C ASN A 683 13.06 8.49 23.40
N CYS A 684 12.25 8.47 22.34
CA CYS A 684 11.68 9.66 21.75
C CYS A 684 10.43 10.12 22.52
N LYS A 685 10.31 11.43 22.78
CA LYS A 685 9.16 12.01 23.48
C LYS A 685 7.91 11.96 22.60
N ASP A 686 8.01 12.42 21.35
CA ASP A 686 6.95 12.41 20.34
C ASP A 686 7.54 12.03 18.96
N ILE A 687 6.94 11.03 18.29
CA ILE A 687 7.44 10.54 16.98
C ILE A 687 7.36 11.61 15.89
N GLU A 688 6.48 12.59 16.05
CA GLU A 688 6.36 13.73 15.14
C GLU A 688 7.67 14.52 15.05
N ASP A 689 8.41 14.65 16.15
CA ASP A 689 9.70 15.37 16.20
C ASP A 689 10.78 14.67 15.35
N GLU A 690 10.74 13.33 15.28
CA GLU A 690 11.67 12.53 14.47
C GLU A 690 11.14 12.17 13.07
N SER A 691 9.90 12.57 12.76
CA SER A 691 9.25 12.25 11.49
C SER A 691 9.84 12.99 10.31
N ILE A 692 10.54 14.09 10.56
CA ILE A 692 11.22 14.89 9.55
C ILE A 692 12.71 14.59 9.64
N GLN A 693 13.28 14.11 8.55
CA GLN A 693 14.73 14.09 8.38
C GLN A 693 15.17 15.46 7.87
N GLN A 694 16.06 16.09 8.63
CA GLN A 694 16.67 17.38 8.30
C GLN A 694 18.17 17.19 8.10
N ILE A 695 18.70 17.74 7.01
CA ILE A 695 20.13 17.73 6.70
C ILE A 695 20.55 19.16 6.35
N ASP A 696 21.54 19.67 7.07
CA ASP A 696 22.07 21.01 6.84
C ASP A 696 23.33 20.94 5.99
N ILE A 697 23.36 21.71 4.90
CA ILE A 697 24.48 21.80 3.99
C ILE A 697 24.89 23.26 3.80
N PRO A 698 26.15 23.61 4.13
CA PRO A 698 26.68 24.92 3.84
C PRO A 698 27.07 25.05 2.36
N LEU A 699 26.70 26.17 1.74
CA LEU A 699 27.14 26.60 0.42
C LEU A 699 28.04 27.83 0.52
N SER A 700 29.18 27.80 -0.17
CA SER A 700 30.03 28.97 -0.41
C SER A 700 29.40 29.90 -1.45
N ALA A 701 29.72 31.20 -1.42
CA ALA A 701 29.26 32.18 -2.40
C ALA A 701 29.68 31.81 -3.84
N GLU A 702 30.87 31.21 -4.01
CA GLU A 702 31.39 30.75 -5.31
C GLU A 702 30.60 29.54 -5.86
N GLU A 703 30.27 28.58 -5.00
CA GLU A 703 29.42 27.44 -5.36
C GLU A 703 28.01 27.89 -5.75
N LEU A 704 27.52 28.97 -5.13
CA LEU A 704 26.20 29.52 -5.36
C LEU A 704 26.13 30.23 -6.72
N GLN A 705 27.17 31.01 -7.08
CA GLN A 705 27.31 31.60 -8.41
C GLN A 705 27.38 30.53 -9.52
N MET A 706 28.06 29.41 -9.28
CA MET A 706 28.09 28.27 -10.20
C MET A 706 26.71 27.62 -10.41
N CYS A 707 25.87 27.60 -9.37
CA CYS A 707 24.51 27.08 -9.46
C CYS A 707 23.56 28.03 -10.21
N GLU A 708 23.83 29.33 -10.18
CA GLU A 708 23.00 30.40 -10.77
C GLU A 708 23.35 30.70 -12.25
N GLN A 709 24.61 30.55 -12.64
CA GLN A 709 25.04 30.78 -14.03
C GLN A 709 24.83 29.52 -14.88
N GLU A 710 23.86 29.57 -15.80
CA GLU A 710 23.53 28.43 -16.69
C GLU A 710 24.71 27.98 -17.57
N ALA A 711 25.58 28.91 -17.99
CA ALA A 711 26.68 28.67 -18.92
C ALA A 711 27.91 27.95 -18.33
N MET A 712 28.10 27.93 -17.01
CA MET A 712 29.30 27.33 -16.38
C MET A 712 29.09 25.84 -16.08
N PRO A 713 30.00 24.92 -16.41
CA PRO A 713 29.88 23.51 -16.02
C PRO A 713 30.03 23.36 -14.50
N LEU A 714 29.22 22.50 -13.89
CA LEU A 714 29.32 22.15 -12.48
C LEU A 714 30.60 21.32 -12.24
N THR A 715 31.68 21.97 -11.80
CA THR A 715 32.98 21.33 -11.55
C THR A 715 33.18 21.01 -10.06
N PRO A 716 33.67 19.81 -9.71
CA PRO A 716 33.91 19.40 -8.31
C PRO A 716 35.12 20.06 -7.64
N LEU A 717 35.81 21.00 -8.31
CA LEU A 717 37.12 21.53 -7.92
C LEU A 717 37.13 22.36 -6.63
N TYR A 718 35.96 22.67 -6.05
CA TYR A 718 35.81 23.57 -4.90
C TYR A 718 35.36 22.87 -3.60
N LEU A 719 35.36 21.54 -3.56
CA LEU A 719 35.10 20.78 -2.33
C LEU A 719 36.29 20.80 -1.34
N GLY A 720 37.41 21.39 -1.74
CA GLY A 720 38.59 21.61 -0.90
C GLY A 720 38.43 22.82 0.03
N ASP A 721 38.79 22.61 1.28
CA ASP A 721 38.73 23.54 2.40
C ASP A 721 39.44 24.88 2.10
N GLN A 722 38.68 25.90 1.68
CA GLN A 722 39.15 27.28 1.71
C GLN A 722 38.51 28.01 2.89
N SER A 723 39.26 28.02 3.99
CA SER A 723 39.15 28.99 5.07
C SER A 723 39.40 30.41 4.53
N ASN A 724 38.36 31.26 4.53
CA ASN A 724 38.41 32.74 4.63
C ASN A 724 37.56 33.59 3.66
N THR A 725 36.34 33.17 3.28
CA THR A 725 35.33 34.14 2.81
C THR A 725 34.01 33.99 3.58
N ASN A 726 33.59 35.10 4.21
CA ASN A 726 32.77 35.14 5.43
C ASN A 726 31.24 35.04 5.24
N THR A 727 30.74 34.38 4.21
CA THR A 727 29.29 34.25 3.98
C THR A 727 28.91 32.85 3.47
N LYS A 728 28.94 31.85 4.36
CA LYS A 728 28.35 30.53 4.06
C LYS A 728 26.84 30.58 4.27
N VAL A 729 26.05 30.35 3.21
CA VAL A 729 24.59 30.22 3.33
C VAL A 729 24.27 28.76 3.64
N ILE A 730 23.61 28.51 4.76
CA ILE A 730 23.20 27.16 5.15
C ILE A 730 21.84 26.85 4.52
N TYR A 731 21.81 25.79 3.72
CA TYR A 731 20.58 25.21 3.20
C TYR A 731 20.19 23.99 4.03
N GLN A 732 18.91 23.90 4.34
CA GLN A 732 18.29 22.81 5.07
C GLN A 732 17.47 21.98 4.09
N GLY A 733 17.84 20.71 3.94
CA GLY A 733 17.08 19.71 3.20
C GLY A 733 16.09 19.02 4.15
N GLU A 734 14.80 19.06 3.82
CA GLU A 734 13.74 18.44 4.61
C GLU A 734 13.04 17.33 3.81
N ARG A 735 12.88 16.15 4.42
CA ARG A 735 11.95 15.12 3.94
C ARG A 735 11.21 14.46 5.11
N HIS A 736 9.96 14.05 4.88
CA HIS A 736 9.29 13.16 5.82
C HIS A 736 9.83 11.74 5.67
N LYS A 737 10.11 11.09 6.80
CA LYS A 737 10.48 9.67 6.86
C LYS A 737 9.26 8.80 6.55
N ASN A 738 9.48 7.78 5.72
CA ASN A 738 8.47 6.76 5.44
C ASN A 738 8.57 5.61 6.46
N ARG A 739 7.57 4.70 6.53
CA ARG A 739 7.68 3.49 7.38
C ARG A 739 8.96 2.72 7.11
N GLU A 740 9.39 2.62 5.85
CA GLU A 740 10.64 1.92 5.51
C GLU A 740 11.84 2.53 6.25
N ASP A 741 11.93 3.86 6.36
CA ASP A 741 13.01 4.52 7.10
C ASP A 741 12.92 4.16 8.60
N PHE A 742 11.71 4.19 9.18
CA PHE A 742 11.50 3.78 10.58
C PHE A 742 11.81 2.30 10.80
N SER A 743 11.41 1.42 9.88
CA SER A 743 11.61 -0.02 9.98
C SER A 743 13.08 -0.38 9.84
N LEU A 744 13.81 0.25 8.91
CA LEU A 744 15.26 0.07 8.79
C LEU A 744 16.01 0.59 10.02
N GLN A 745 15.53 1.66 10.67
CA GLN A 745 16.08 2.12 11.95
C GLN A 745 15.78 1.15 13.10
N MET A 746 14.59 0.55 13.13
CA MET A 746 14.22 -0.44 14.15
C MET A 746 15.03 -1.76 13.99
N TYR A 747 15.20 -2.23 12.76
CA TYR A 747 15.94 -3.47 12.44
C TYR A 747 17.42 -3.22 12.14
N GLN A 748 18.01 -2.12 12.61
CA GLN A 748 19.35 -1.68 12.19
C GLN A 748 20.43 -2.74 12.42
N ASP A 749 20.37 -3.49 13.52
CA ASP A 749 21.35 -4.55 13.81
C ASP A 749 21.18 -5.75 12.88
N GLU A 750 19.95 -6.08 12.49
CA GLU A 750 19.68 -7.14 11.53
C GLU A 750 20.07 -6.74 10.11
N VAL A 751 19.91 -5.46 9.75
CA VAL A 751 20.35 -4.94 8.44
C VAL A 751 21.87 -5.13 8.26
N LYS A 752 22.67 -5.01 9.34
CA LYS A 752 24.12 -5.29 9.27
C LYS A 752 24.36 -6.75 8.91
N VAL A 753 23.67 -7.67 9.58
CA VAL A 753 23.75 -9.11 9.29
C VAL A 753 23.31 -9.40 7.85
N TRP A 754 22.22 -8.79 7.39
CA TRP A 754 21.78 -8.94 6.00
C TRP A 754 22.85 -8.51 5.00
N LEU A 755 23.52 -7.38 5.25
CA LEU A 755 24.60 -6.89 4.39
C LEU A 755 25.81 -7.82 4.38
N GLU A 756 26.17 -8.39 5.53
CA GLU A 756 27.25 -9.39 5.63
C GLU A 756 26.91 -10.66 4.84
N GLU A 757 25.67 -11.16 4.95
CA GLU A 757 25.16 -12.29 4.18
C GLU A 757 25.21 -12.00 2.66
N GLU A 758 24.78 -10.81 2.21
CA GLU A 758 24.84 -10.41 0.79
C GLU A 758 26.27 -10.45 0.24
N VAL A 759 27.24 -9.98 1.04
CA VAL A 759 28.65 -9.97 0.65
C VAL A 759 29.21 -11.40 0.59
N GLN A 760 28.84 -12.27 1.53
CA GLN A 760 29.23 -13.68 1.51
C GLN A 760 28.64 -14.40 0.29
N GLU A 761 27.35 -14.26 0.02
CA GLU A 761 26.69 -14.84 -1.16
C GLU A 761 27.37 -14.41 -2.46
N HIS A 762 27.71 -13.11 -2.58
CA HIS A 762 28.44 -12.60 -3.73
C HIS A 762 29.84 -13.20 -3.87
N MET A 763 30.60 -13.33 -2.76
CA MET A 763 31.91 -13.98 -2.79
C MET A 763 31.81 -15.45 -3.19
N HIS A 764 30.82 -16.18 -2.67
CA HIS A 764 30.55 -17.57 -3.05
C HIS A 764 30.23 -17.70 -4.55
N ALA A 765 29.38 -16.81 -5.10
CA ALA A 765 29.05 -16.81 -6.52
C ALA A 765 30.28 -16.52 -7.40
N ILE A 766 31.13 -15.56 -7.01
CA ILE A 766 32.37 -15.26 -7.74
C ILE A 766 33.33 -16.45 -7.70
N ASN A 767 33.51 -17.08 -6.54
CA ASN A 767 34.37 -18.26 -6.41
C ASN A 767 33.84 -19.44 -7.23
N TYR A 768 32.52 -19.65 -7.25
CA TYR A 768 31.89 -20.66 -8.09
C TYR A 768 32.11 -20.39 -9.59
N MET A 769 31.94 -19.14 -10.04
CA MET A 769 32.22 -18.73 -11.43
C MET A 769 33.69 -18.91 -11.81
N LYS A 770 34.63 -18.54 -10.91
CA LYS A 770 36.06 -18.78 -11.10
C LYS A 770 36.37 -20.28 -11.23
N ASN A 771 35.77 -21.11 -10.39
CA ASN A 771 35.93 -22.57 -10.46
C ASN A 771 35.36 -23.15 -11.76
N LEU A 772 34.22 -22.65 -12.25
CA LEU A 772 33.66 -23.03 -13.55
C LEU A 772 34.57 -22.61 -14.71
N GLN A 773 35.11 -21.39 -14.67
CA GLN A 773 36.04 -20.91 -15.69
C GLN A 773 37.35 -21.70 -15.69
N GLN A 774 37.86 -22.05 -14.51
CA GLN A 774 39.04 -22.89 -14.38
C GLN A 774 38.76 -24.30 -14.91
N ARG A 775 37.62 -24.90 -14.55
CA ARG A 775 37.20 -26.21 -15.08
C ARG A 775 37.00 -26.20 -16.60
N ASN A 776 36.48 -25.11 -17.16
CA ASN A 776 36.36 -24.94 -18.61
C ASN A 776 37.72 -24.76 -19.28
N ARG A 777 38.67 -24.05 -18.65
CA ARG A 777 40.07 -23.95 -19.13
C ARG A 777 40.79 -25.29 -19.10
N ASP A 778 40.62 -26.05 -18.02
CA ASP A 778 41.20 -27.37 -17.87
C ASP A 778 40.61 -28.35 -18.90
N ASN A 779 39.30 -28.26 -19.17
CA ASN A 779 38.65 -29.04 -20.23
C ASN A 779 39.10 -28.63 -21.64
N SER A 780 39.29 -27.33 -21.92
CA SER A 780 39.82 -26.87 -23.21
C SER A 780 41.28 -27.26 -23.41
N ALA A 781 42.11 -27.22 -22.35
CA ALA A 781 43.49 -27.67 -22.40
C ALA A 781 43.58 -29.18 -22.64
N ASN A 782 42.70 -29.98 -22.03
CA ASN A 782 42.60 -31.41 -22.31
C ASN A 782 42.14 -31.70 -23.76
N LEU A 783 41.25 -30.88 -24.33
CA LEU A 783 40.85 -30.99 -25.75
C LEU A 783 41.97 -30.62 -26.72
N GLU A 784 42.83 -29.65 -26.39
CA GLU A 784 44.02 -29.33 -27.17
C GLU A 784 45.07 -30.46 -27.10
N ASP A 785 45.26 -31.10 -25.93
CA ASP A 785 46.14 -32.26 -25.78
C ASP A 785 45.63 -33.51 -26.53
N PHE A 786 44.30 -33.67 -26.70
CA PHE A 786 43.74 -34.70 -27.59
C PHE A 786 43.90 -34.34 -29.08
N SER A 787 43.95 -33.06 -29.45
CA SER A 787 44.11 -32.61 -30.85
C SER A 787 45.54 -32.70 -31.39
N VAL A 788 46.53 -32.87 -30.51
CA VAL A 788 47.95 -33.02 -30.90
C VAL A 788 48.34 -34.50 -31.14
N ASN A 789 47.48 -35.46 -30.77
CA ASN A 789 47.78 -36.89 -30.92
C ASN A 789 46.93 -37.66 -31.95
N ASP A 790 46.00 -37.03 -32.67
CA ASP A 790 45.24 -37.70 -33.74
C ASP A 790 45.52 -37.07 -35.11
N SER A 791 46.64 -37.48 -35.70
CA SER A 791 46.92 -37.35 -37.14
C SER A 791 46.45 -38.58 -37.94
N ASP A 792 45.52 -39.37 -37.40
CA ASP A 792 44.91 -40.50 -38.10
C ASP A 792 43.45 -40.70 -37.64
N THR A 793 42.52 -39.95 -38.23
CA THR A 793 41.22 -40.47 -38.73
C THR A 793 40.35 -39.35 -39.31
N ARG A 794 40.30 -39.33 -40.64
CA ARG A 794 39.21 -38.69 -41.39
C ARG A 794 37.93 -39.52 -41.22
N HIS A 795 36.80 -38.81 -41.21
CA HIS A 795 35.41 -39.28 -41.15
C HIS A 795 34.81 -39.44 -39.74
N LEU A 796 34.13 -38.39 -39.26
CA LEU A 796 32.66 -38.43 -39.13
C LEU A 796 32.08 -37.04 -38.84
N THR A 797 31.11 -36.68 -39.66
CA THR A 797 30.23 -35.52 -39.58
C THR A 797 29.12 -35.73 -38.54
N LEU A 798 28.56 -34.59 -38.08
CA LEU A 798 27.21 -34.37 -37.54
C LEU A 798 26.93 -34.45 -36.02
N THR A 799 26.18 -33.42 -35.60
CA THR A 799 25.35 -33.23 -34.38
C THR A 799 26.03 -32.88 -33.05
N LEU A 800 26.04 -31.57 -32.72
CA LEU A 800 25.20 -30.96 -31.67
C LEU A 800 25.25 -29.43 -31.74
#